data_AF-A0A9X3MXJ3-F1
#
_entry.id   AF-A0A9X3MXJ3-F1
#
_cell.length_a   1.000
_cell.length_b   1.000
_cell.length_c   1.000
_cell.angle_alpha   90.00
_cell.angle_beta   90.00
_cell.angle_gamma   90.00
#
_symmetry.space_group_name_H-M   'P 1'
#
loop_
_entity.id
_entity.type
_entity.pdbx_description
1 polymer ?
#
loop_
_entity_poly.entity_id
_entity_poly.type
_entity_poly.pdbx_seq_one_letter_code
_entity_poly.pdbx_strand_id
1 'polypeptide(L)'
;MKPWLGVAAIAAAILLVPSSAFAGNDDPALLKFHVPSADQYDDFENLGLDMNHEVDKNADGSITVQAWVTDQQLAWVRAHGYENVGVVHDKYNIDHIRAERDADIASEVAAKAALKTNAAGKAGPSAAPGTVRAQRGDFYENNVGRFISIEANTTQASVTCTNPDTGSGCQYTGPVLQAAAYDANNKLIVQGALTTYIDPDPSASPDYYQYHYQIFRIGNKGDGGPDPAYVKVSAPNGDVDTIPAKEWLPKSPPSYAANFQHDFNTRYYTAQEGYQRVHDLAAQYPNIAKELKAPEQTWGYERRSATMVGYQQASYVTFAPLVDPQTGLTYQAPNGSTSTLSTANAAKTVVLRTKAWGQDGGNDYSAQLVDPKTNNAPLTVALADKKLTVALATNATGAITSTAAQVIAAVNASPAASAVIEASKYRTSAADGVLVPSDVSPLSDLLKAPPTIKRGPQDQWILRIGNDKGKPQDQKVGVYLYCQEHGGEIATSGVCLETMSRLVKNYGTDPVTTSYVDNLDIFILPFINADGATHSIYDSPRRTNMARWCEDTTKYPENLTDPTYRNSYGVNINRNFSVGSGFDGFQGASITGCAGSNFAGPAELSEPETRNEIWIQNTFKNIKFSNNIHSSGGLFMWVPGAYTPKRETLPYPDYGTLNFFDQTASHVVAGIKSHRGTAILPQKTGPVIDVLYSAAGNSADQAWYVNGIVGYDFEIGDTHYNDTGSGPATCSPGQQPPFGANPTNTCLSGEGNAEGQEFSSGNYGLLQSALDYGNDTVAPVVGTDVTSDGKGTYTVKFTSNEAASIYYTTDGSTPTTASTEWKPPRARALPLPLDLAPGTKLAWIAKDFKGNVSGVKSQVLGRTDTPGTVGGSVPATLALTLGAPATFGAFTPGLAKSYTASTTATVISSAGDATLSVADPSPTATGRLVNGTFALASPLGGLGTIKTWAAPTSNESVPVTFTQSIAANEPLRTGAYSKTLTFTLSTTTP
;
A
#
# COMPACT_ATOMS: atom_id res chain seq x y z
N MET A 1 19.22 49.07 -8.43
CA MET A 1 19.60 49.96 -9.55
C MET A 1 20.13 49.08 -10.68
N LYS A 2 19.65 49.30 -11.92
CA LYS A 2 19.99 48.64 -13.22
C LYS A 2 21.49 48.78 -13.60
N PRO A 3 22.04 48.28 -14.76
CA PRO A 3 21.56 47.38 -15.86
C PRO A 3 22.58 46.24 -16.21
N TRP A 4 22.36 45.17 -17.01
CA TRP A 4 21.90 44.92 -18.42
C TRP A 4 22.98 45.02 -19.54
N LEU A 5 22.90 44.08 -20.50
CA LEU A 5 23.61 43.89 -21.82
C LEU A 5 24.95 43.13 -21.79
N GLY A 6 25.26 42.12 -22.63
CA GLY A 6 24.60 41.52 -23.79
C GLY A 6 25.60 41.20 -24.93
N VAL A 7 25.67 39.92 -25.33
CA VAL A 7 25.86 39.38 -26.72
C VAL A 7 27.26 39.33 -27.39
N ALA A 8 27.47 38.20 -28.11
CA ALA A 8 28.38 37.87 -29.23
C ALA A 8 29.85 37.50 -28.89
N ALA A 9 30.26 36.23 -29.01
CA ALA A 9 30.55 35.47 -30.24
C ALA A 9 31.85 35.90 -30.95
N ILE A 10 32.82 34.97 -31.03
CA ILE A 10 33.46 34.45 -32.25
C ILE A 10 34.83 33.85 -31.90
N ALA A 11 35.07 32.70 -32.52
CA ALA A 11 36.31 31.96 -32.64
C ALA A 11 37.57 32.82 -32.86
N ALA A 12 38.66 32.46 -32.16
CA ALA A 12 40.04 32.39 -32.65
C ALA A 12 41.00 32.42 -31.45
N ALA A 13 41.31 31.25 -30.89
CA ALA A 13 42.50 31.07 -30.04
C ALA A 13 42.89 29.58 -29.97
N ILE A 14 43.04 28.92 -31.13
CA ILE A 14 43.92 27.76 -31.22
C ILE A 14 45.16 28.26 -31.95
N LEU A 15 46.15 28.67 -31.19
CA LEU A 15 47.57 28.70 -31.54
C LEU A 15 48.33 29.15 -30.29
N LEU A 16 49.27 28.32 -29.86
CA LEU A 16 50.17 28.42 -28.69
C LEU A 16 49.66 27.76 -27.40
N VAL A 17 49.39 26.45 -27.48
CA VAL A 17 49.72 25.55 -26.36
C VAL A 17 51.15 25.06 -26.61
N PRO A 18 52.08 25.11 -25.62
CA PRO A 18 53.42 24.57 -25.78
C PRO A 18 53.32 23.08 -26.12
N SER A 19 54.24 22.60 -26.95
CA SER A 19 54.46 21.19 -27.28
C SER A 19 54.39 20.31 -26.03
N SER A 20 53.22 19.76 -25.78
CA SER A 20 52.98 18.73 -24.79
C SER A 20 52.30 17.61 -25.57
N ALA A 21 52.92 16.43 -25.51
CA ALA A 21 52.49 15.21 -26.15
C ALA A 21 50.98 14.97 -26.01
N PHE A 22 50.29 14.65 -27.10
CA PHE A 22 48.87 14.24 -27.02
C PHE A 22 48.77 12.77 -26.55
N ALA A 23 49.81 11.98 -26.82
CA ALA A 23 49.95 10.58 -26.44
C ALA A 23 51.39 10.26 -26.00
N GLY A 24 51.55 9.49 -24.92
CA GLY A 24 52.86 8.97 -24.52
C GLY A 24 53.24 7.72 -25.33
N ASN A 25 54.53 7.37 -25.39
CA ASN A 25 54.95 6.10 -26.01
C ASN A 25 54.33 4.85 -25.35
N ASP A 26 53.95 4.96 -24.07
CA ASP A 26 53.28 3.90 -23.29
C ASP A 26 51.77 4.16 -23.07
N ASP A 27 51.25 5.32 -23.51
CA ASP A 27 49.85 5.75 -23.31
C ASP A 27 49.30 6.35 -24.63
N PRO A 28 48.80 5.55 -25.59
CA PRO A 28 48.26 6.05 -26.85
C PRO A 28 46.96 6.83 -26.65
N ALA A 29 46.69 7.82 -27.51
CA ALA A 29 45.46 8.61 -27.54
C ALA A 29 44.51 8.09 -28.63
N LEU A 30 43.20 8.07 -28.37
CA LEU A 30 42.19 7.76 -29.38
C LEU A 30 41.82 9.03 -30.14
N LEU A 31 42.16 9.10 -31.41
CA LEU A 31 41.99 10.28 -32.24
C LEU A 31 41.12 9.97 -33.46
N LYS A 32 40.40 10.99 -33.94
CA LYS A 32 39.60 10.94 -35.17
C LYS A 32 40.46 11.41 -36.35
N PHE A 33 40.46 10.64 -37.42
CA PHE A 33 41.17 10.94 -38.64
C PHE A 33 40.20 11.07 -39.82
N HIS A 34 40.42 12.11 -40.62
CA HIS A 34 39.68 12.28 -41.86
C HIS A 34 40.34 11.46 -42.97
N VAL A 35 39.54 10.59 -43.60
CA VAL A 35 39.94 9.77 -44.75
C VAL A 35 39.13 10.23 -45.96
N PRO A 36 39.76 10.71 -47.05
CA PRO A 36 39.08 11.41 -48.14
C PRO A 36 37.99 10.62 -48.89
N SER A 37 38.00 9.28 -48.83
CA SER A 37 36.99 8.41 -49.45
C SER A 37 36.87 7.09 -48.68
N ALA A 38 35.68 6.49 -48.68
CA ALA A 38 35.45 5.17 -48.10
C ALA A 38 36.32 4.06 -48.72
N ASP A 39 36.70 4.20 -50.00
CA ASP A 39 37.56 3.24 -50.71
C ASP A 39 39.02 3.25 -50.21
N GLN A 40 39.39 4.26 -49.42
CA GLN A 40 40.72 4.38 -48.80
C GLN A 40 40.73 3.89 -47.34
N TYR A 41 39.65 3.29 -46.86
CA TYR A 41 39.59 2.70 -45.51
C TYR A 41 40.67 1.63 -45.33
N ASP A 42 40.77 0.70 -46.30
CA ASP A 42 41.76 -0.39 -46.24
C ASP A 42 43.20 0.15 -46.26
N ASP A 43 43.46 1.25 -46.97
CA ASP A 43 44.77 1.92 -46.98
C ASP A 43 45.10 2.56 -45.63
N PHE A 44 44.10 3.11 -44.94
CA PHE A 44 44.25 3.63 -43.57
C PHE A 44 44.42 2.50 -42.54
N GLU A 45 43.67 1.40 -42.67
CA GLU A 45 43.78 0.22 -41.79
C GLU A 45 45.14 -0.47 -41.96
N ASN A 46 45.68 -0.50 -43.18
CA ASN A 46 47.02 -1.02 -43.47
C ASN A 46 48.17 -0.21 -42.87
N LEU A 47 47.89 0.96 -42.25
CA LEU A 47 48.85 1.61 -41.37
C LEU A 47 49.11 0.79 -40.09
N GLY A 48 48.34 -0.26 -39.81
CA GLY A 48 48.60 -1.15 -38.69
C GLY A 48 48.44 -0.47 -37.33
N LEU A 49 47.57 0.54 -37.26
CA LEU A 49 47.16 1.20 -36.02
C LEU A 49 46.12 0.33 -35.32
N ASP A 50 46.01 0.48 -34.00
CA ASP A 50 44.94 -0.18 -33.24
C ASP A 50 43.65 0.64 -33.40
N MET A 51 42.70 0.12 -34.18
CA MET A 51 41.48 0.82 -34.57
C MET A 51 40.29 0.41 -33.70
N ASN A 52 39.43 1.38 -33.37
CA ASN A 52 38.17 1.11 -32.66
C ASN A 52 37.01 0.70 -33.61
N HIS A 53 37.30 0.54 -34.91
CA HIS A 53 36.37 0.16 -36.00
C HIS A 53 35.10 1.01 -36.15
N GLU A 54 35.00 2.17 -35.49
CA GLU A 54 33.97 3.17 -35.76
C GLU A 54 34.31 3.98 -37.02
N VAL A 55 33.37 3.99 -37.97
CA VAL A 55 33.49 4.71 -39.25
C VAL A 55 32.26 5.59 -39.48
N ASP A 56 32.46 6.90 -39.42
CA ASP A 56 31.43 7.90 -39.70
C ASP A 56 31.49 8.28 -41.18
N LYS A 57 30.38 8.16 -41.91
CA LYS A 57 30.30 8.60 -43.33
C LYS A 57 29.90 10.06 -43.42
N ASN A 58 30.71 10.86 -44.11
CA ASN A 58 30.43 12.28 -44.32
C ASN A 58 29.60 12.50 -45.58
N ALA A 59 28.89 13.64 -45.62
CA ALA A 59 27.97 13.98 -46.72
C ALA A 59 28.68 14.23 -48.07
N ASP A 60 29.99 14.47 -48.06
CA ASP A 60 30.82 14.71 -49.24
C ASP A 60 31.46 13.43 -49.81
N GLY A 61 31.18 12.26 -49.21
CA GLY A 61 31.73 10.97 -49.63
C GLY A 61 33.03 10.56 -48.92
N SER A 62 33.60 11.43 -48.09
CA SER A 62 34.71 11.08 -47.18
C SER A 62 34.21 10.26 -45.98
N ILE A 63 35.13 9.67 -45.23
CA ILE A 63 34.83 9.00 -43.97
C ILE A 63 35.72 9.54 -42.85
N THR A 64 35.25 9.41 -41.61
CA THR A 64 36.04 9.68 -40.40
C THR A 64 36.21 8.40 -39.62
N VAL A 65 37.45 8.07 -39.28
CA VAL A 65 37.83 6.82 -38.64
C VAL A 65 38.54 7.10 -37.33
N GLN A 66 38.45 6.17 -36.37
CA GLN A 66 39.07 6.32 -35.05
C GLN A 66 40.20 5.31 -34.84
N ALA A 67 41.36 5.81 -34.42
CA ALA A 67 42.53 4.97 -34.15
C ALA A 67 43.28 5.43 -32.89
N TRP A 68 43.78 4.46 -32.13
CA TRP A 68 44.71 4.66 -31.04
C TRP A 68 46.10 4.92 -31.61
N VAL A 69 46.68 6.07 -31.26
CA VAL A 69 48.00 6.47 -31.75
C VAL A 69 48.86 6.99 -30.61
N THR A 70 50.11 6.55 -30.57
CA THR A 70 51.19 7.24 -29.84
C THR A 70 51.59 8.52 -30.57
N ASP A 71 52.34 9.42 -29.93
CA ASP A 71 52.85 10.64 -30.59
C ASP A 71 53.68 10.32 -31.84
N GLN A 72 54.47 9.23 -31.80
CA GLN A 72 55.27 8.77 -32.93
C GLN A 72 54.39 8.23 -34.07
N GLN A 73 53.33 7.49 -33.75
CA GLN A 73 52.35 7.01 -34.74
C GLN A 73 51.51 8.15 -35.30
N LEU A 74 51.09 9.13 -34.48
CA LEU A 74 50.35 10.30 -34.95
C LEU A 74 51.18 11.10 -35.98
N ALA A 75 52.48 11.28 -35.71
CA ALA A 75 53.39 11.90 -36.68
C ALA A 75 53.49 11.09 -37.97
N TRP A 76 53.50 9.76 -37.87
CA TRP A 76 53.57 8.85 -39.01
C TRP A 76 52.26 8.83 -39.83
N VAL A 77 51.09 8.84 -39.19
CA VAL A 77 49.76 8.91 -39.82
C VAL A 77 49.60 10.23 -40.57
N ARG A 78 50.01 11.36 -39.96
CA ARG A 78 50.04 12.67 -40.62
C ARG A 78 50.97 12.69 -41.83
N ALA A 79 52.12 12.00 -41.75
CA ALA A 79 53.04 11.88 -42.88
C ALA A 79 52.45 11.08 -44.06
N HIS A 80 51.45 10.23 -43.82
CA HIS A 80 50.69 9.52 -44.85
C HIS A 80 49.48 10.31 -45.38
N GLY A 81 49.35 11.58 -45.00
CA GLY A 81 48.34 12.49 -45.54
C GLY A 81 47.00 12.46 -44.82
N TYR A 82 46.87 11.73 -43.72
CA TYR A 82 45.65 11.68 -42.92
C TYR A 82 45.68 12.72 -41.80
N GLU A 83 44.73 13.64 -41.84
CA GLU A 83 44.64 14.72 -40.86
C GLU A 83 43.87 14.25 -39.63
N ASN A 84 44.41 14.56 -38.44
CA ASN A 84 43.65 14.45 -37.20
C ASN A 84 42.64 15.59 -37.18
N VAL A 85 41.36 15.23 -37.12
CA VAL A 85 40.22 16.15 -37.12
C VAL A 85 39.45 16.15 -35.80
N GLY A 86 39.91 15.39 -34.80
CA GLY A 86 39.29 15.36 -33.47
C GLY A 86 40.04 14.50 -32.45
N VAL A 87 39.87 14.82 -31.18
CA VAL A 87 40.35 14.03 -30.04
C VAL A 87 39.15 13.33 -29.41
N VAL A 88 39.23 12.02 -29.25
CA VAL A 88 38.21 11.23 -28.52
C VAL A 88 38.68 10.98 -27.09
N HIS A 89 39.93 10.54 -26.91
CA HIS A 89 40.59 10.38 -25.60
C HIS A 89 42.07 10.76 -25.68
N ASP A 90 42.60 11.50 -24.70
CA ASP A 90 44.02 11.88 -24.59
C ASP A 90 44.63 11.52 -23.22
N LYS A 91 45.95 11.72 -23.09
CA LYS A 91 46.69 11.42 -21.85
C LYS A 91 46.19 12.21 -20.63
N TYR A 92 45.71 13.43 -20.80
CA TYR A 92 45.21 14.25 -19.68
C TYR A 92 43.86 13.75 -19.18
N ASN A 93 42.99 13.29 -20.07
CA ASN A 93 41.76 12.61 -19.71
C ASN A 93 42.04 11.28 -19.00
N ILE A 94 43.07 10.51 -19.43
CA ILE A 94 43.45 9.26 -18.75
C ILE A 94 44.05 9.53 -17.37
N ASP A 95 44.95 10.50 -17.20
CA ASP A 95 45.55 10.79 -15.90
C ASP A 95 44.54 11.45 -14.94
N HIS A 96 43.58 12.23 -15.46
CA HIS A 96 42.45 12.72 -14.68
C HIS A 96 41.49 11.60 -14.27
N ILE A 97 41.08 10.72 -15.20
CA ILE A 97 40.24 9.54 -14.90
C ILE A 97 40.98 8.57 -13.98
N ARG A 98 42.30 8.39 -14.12
CA ARG A 98 43.13 7.59 -13.21
C ARG A 98 43.23 8.27 -11.85
N ALA A 99 43.38 9.59 -11.77
CA ALA A 99 43.41 10.32 -10.50
C ALA A 99 42.05 10.31 -9.79
N GLU A 100 40.95 10.44 -10.53
CA GLU A 100 39.58 10.26 -10.03
C GLU A 100 39.37 8.81 -9.55
N ARG A 101 39.72 7.82 -10.38
CA ARG A 101 39.70 6.40 -10.01
C ARG A 101 40.57 6.11 -8.78
N ASP A 102 41.78 6.65 -8.71
CA ASP A 102 42.71 6.40 -7.61
C ASP A 102 42.25 7.12 -6.33
N ALA A 103 41.60 8.29 -6.46
CA ALA A 103 40.92 8.96 -5.36
C ALA A 103 39.69 8.16 -4.89
N ASP A 104 38.91 7.59 -5.80
CA ASP A 104 37.78 6.71 -5.50
C ASP A 104 38.24 5.41 -4.83
N ILE A 105 39.32 4.80 -5.33
CA ILE A 105 39.96 3.63 -4.73
C ILE A 105 40.47 3.97 -3.32
N ALA A 106 41.15 5.11 -3.14
CA ALA A 106 41.65 5.54 -1.82
C ALA A 106 40.49 5.80 -0.83
N SER A 107 39.42 6.43 -1.32
CA SER A 107 38.18 6.68 -0.60
C SER A 107 37.50 5.38 -0.15
N GLU A 108 37.39 4.39 -1.05
CA GLU A 108 36.87 3.06 -0.76
C GLU A 108 37.74 2.29 0.25
N VAL A 109 39.07 2.36 0.11
CA VAL A 109 40.01 1.74 1.04
C VAL A 109 39.89 2.34 2.45
N ALA A 110 39.77 3.66 2.55
CA ALA A 110 39.59 4.35 3.83
C ALA A 110 38.28 3.93 4.53
N ALA A 111 37.17 3.92 3.79
CA ALA A 111 35.87 3.48 4.30
C ALA A 111 35.90 1.99 4.75
N LYS A 112 36.53 1.09 3.98
CA LYS A 112 36.69 -0.33 4.34
C LYS A 112 37.61 -0.53 5.56
N ALA A 113 38.63 0.31 5.74
CA ALA A 113 39.50 0.26 6.91
C ALA A 113 38.76 0.71 8.19
N ALA A 114 37.87 1.70 8.08
CA ALA A 114 37.05 2.16 9.20
C ALA A 114 36.13 1.06 9.76
N LEU A 115 35.60 0.17 8.90
CA LEU A 115 34.77 -0.97 9.32
C LEU A 115 35.49 -1.93 10.28
N LYS A 116 36.82 -2.10 10.11
CA LYS A 116 37.64 -3.09 10.82
C LYS A 116 38.17 -2.63 12.17
N THR A 117 38.45 -1.34 12.33
CA THR A 117 39.36 -0.86 13.37
C THR A 117 38.68 -0.13 14.51
N ASN A 118 37.42 0.33 14.36
CA ASN A 118 36.82 1.34 15.26
C ASN A 118 37.82 2.50 15.56
N ALA A 119 38.75 2.81 14.64
CA ALA A 119 40.00 3.54 14.92
C ALA A 119 39.84 4.99 15.39
N ALA A 120 38.64 5.56 15.31
CA ALA A 120 38.38 6.93 15.72
C ALA A 120 38.07 7.11 17.22
N GLY A 121 37.93 6.05 18.02
CA GLY A 121 37.52 6.20 19.42
C GLY A 121 36.12 6.83 19.59
N LYS A 122 35.30 6.85 18.54
CA LYS A 122 33.85 7.13 18.57
C LYS A 122 33.14 5.79 18.55
N ALA A 123 33.06 5.11 19.69
CA ALA A 123 32.46 3.79 19.81
C ALA A 123 31.10 3.86 20.50
N GLY A 124 30.08 3.30 19.85
CA GLY A 124 28.84 2.88 20.49
C GLY A 124 27.69 2.74 19.49
N PRO A 125 26.78 1.75 19.64
CA PRO A 125 25.54 1.69 18.88
C PRO A 125 24.80 3.01 19.06
N SER A 126 24.71 3.80 17.98
CA SER A 126 24.08 5.11 17.94
C SER A 126 24.70 6.18 18.87
N ALA A 127 25.88 6.68 18.52
CA ALA A 127 26.35 8.01 18.96
C ALA A 127 26.57 8.86 17.71
N ALA A 128 25.68 9.80 17.39
CA ALA A 128 25.90 10.70 16.25
C ALA A 128 26.61 11.98 16.72
N PRO A 129 27.81 12.28 16.17
CA PRO A 129 27.83 13.35 15.18
C PRO A 129 28.76 13.02 14.00
N GLY A 130 28.66 11.79 13.46
CA GLY A 130 29.22 11.48 12.13
C GLY A 130 28.31 11.97 11.01
N THR A 131 28.68 11.78 9.76
CA THR A 131 27.87 12.13 8.57
C THR A 131 26.98 10.96 8.12
N VAL A 132 27.30 9.72 8.50
CA VAL A 132 26.59 8.49 8.09
C VAL A 132 25.50 8.07 9.08
N ARG A 133 24.36 7.60 8.59
CA ARG A 133 23.29 6.99 9.39
C ARG A 133 22.84 5.67 8.76
N ALA A 134 23.04 4.55 9.45
CA ALA A 134 22.46 3.28 9.04
C ALA A 134 20.96 3.28 9.36
N GLN A 135 20.14 2.82 8.41
CA GLN A 135 18.67 2.89 8.52
C GLN A 135 18.03 1.52 8.65
N ARG A 136 18.48 0.55 7.85
CA ARG A 136 17.95 -0.82 7.83
C ARG A 136 19.07 -1.84 7.61
N GLY A 137 18.88 -3.02 8.21
CA GLY A 137 19.76 -4.18 8.12
C GLY A 137 18.90 -5.44 8.18
N ASP A 138 18.14 -5.67 7.12
CA ASP A 138 17.02 -6.62 7.07
C ASP A 138 17.45 -7.90 6.33
N PHE A 139 17.56 -9.02 7.04
CA PHE A 139 17.94 -10.30 6.44
C PHE A 139 16.74 -11.22 6.24
N TYR A 140 16.78 -12.02 5.18
CA TYR A 140 15.71 -12.95 4.83
C TYR A 140 16.22 -14.13 4.00
N GLU A 141 15.39 -15.16 3.93
CA GLU A 141 15.57 -16.29 3.01
C GLU A 141 14.38 -16.37 2.06
N ASN A 142 14.63 -16.49 0.76
CA ASN A 142 13.62 -16.71 -0.28
C ASN A 142 13.79 -18.11 -0.92
N ASN A 143 13.13 -18.37 -2.05
CA ASN A 143 13.24 -19.65 -2.76
C ASN A 143 14.65 -20.00 -3.27
N VAL A 144 15.54 -19.02 -3.51
CA VAL A 144 16.87 -19.24 -4.10
C VAL A 144 18.06 -19.04 -3.15
N GLY A 145 17.87 -18.36 -2.02
CA GLY A 145 19.02 -17.98 -1.19
C GLY A 145 18.69 -17.20 0.08
N ARG A 146 19.76 -16.92 0.84
CA ARG A 146 19.75 -16.03 1.99
C ARG A 146 20.36 -14.69 1.61
N PHE A 147 19.74 -13.60 2.03
CA PHE A 147 20.10 -12.23 1.66
C PHE A 147 20.06 -11.30 2.86
N ILE A 148 20.80 -10.20 2.78
CA ILE A 148 20.63 -9.04 3.67
C ILE A 148 20.50 -7.77 2.84
N SER A 149 19.43 -7.02 3.11
CA SER A 149 19.18 -5.68 2.62
C SER A 149 19.74 -4.67 3.61
N ILE A 150 20.59 -3.76 3.13
CA ILE A 150 21.16 -2.69 3.96
C ILE A 150 20.79 -1.35 3.33
N GLU A 151 20.24 -0.44 4.14
CA GLU A 151 19.93 0.95 3.76
C GLU A 151 20.65 1.92 4.70
N ALA A 152 21.14 3.03 4.17
CA ALA A 152 21.83 4.07 4.93
C ALA A 152 21.74 5.44 4.25
N ASN A 153 22.00 6.50 4.99
CA ASN A 153 22.08 7.84 4.44
C ASN A 153 23.29 8.62 4.93
N THR A 154 23.52 9.77 4.30
CA THR A 154 24.56 10.70 4.70
C THR A 154 24.10 12.14 4.65
N THR A 155 24.49 12.94 5.63
CA THR A 155 24.25 14.40 5.65
C THR A 155 25.12 15.15 4.65
N GLN A 156 26.07 14.47 4.01
CA GLN A 156 26.93 15.02 2.96
C GLN A 156 26.35 14.82 1.55
N ALA A 157 25.18 14.20 1.43
CA ALA A 157 24.49 14.03 0.17
C ALA A 157 23.93 15.37 -0.31
N SER A 158 24.16 15.69 -1.57
CA SER A 158 23.47 16.75 -2.30
C SER A 158 23.10 16.26 -3.70
N VAL A 159 22.10 16.91 -4.30
CA VAL A 159 21.67 16.63 -5.67
C VAL A 159 21.64 17.94 -6.44
N THR A 160 22.28 17.95 -7.61
CA THR A 160 22.26 19.09 -8.53
C THR A 160 21.61 18.67 -9.83
N CYS A 161 20.66 19.45 -10.35
CA CYS A 161 19.88 19.11 -11.54
C CYS A 161 20.13 20.07 -12.70
N THR A 162 20.17 19.51 -13.91
CA THR A 162 20.41 20.28 -15.14
C THR A 162 19.24 21.23 -15.44
N ASN A 163 18.01 20.84 -15.11
CA ASN A 163 16.86 21.74 -15.07
C ASN A 163 16.19 21.67 -13.68
N PRO A 164 16.40 22.67 -12.81
CA PRO A 164 15.84 22.68 -11.46
C PRO A 164 14.29 22.71 -11.44
N ASP A 165 13.66 23.31 -12.46
CA ASP A 165 12.20 23.47 -12.51
C ASP A 165 11.47 22.19 -12.95
N THR A 166 12.17 21.29 -13.67
CA THR A 166 11.60 20.03 -14.18
C THR A 166 12.30 18.79 -13.65
N GLY A 167 13.25 18.94 -12.72
CA GLY A 167 14.01 17.83 -12.15
C GLY A 167 14.84 16.99 -13.09
N SER A 168 14.92 17.35 -14.36
CA SER A 168 15.61 16.50 -15.33
C SER A 168 17.12 16.63 -15.20
N GLY A 169 17.82 15.50 -15.26
CA GLY A 169 19.28 15.44 -15.26
C GLY A 169 19.87 15.77 -13.90
N CYS A 170 19.27 15.25 -12.83
CA CYS A 170 19.83 15.31 -11.49
C CYS A 170 21.05 14.40 -11.33
N GLN A 171 22.04 14.88 -10.59
CA GLN A 171 23.30 14.20 -10.30
C GLN A 171 23.54 14.27 -8.79
N TYR A 172 23.77 13.11 -8.19
CA TYR A 172 24.18 13.01 -6.80
C TYR A 172 25.62 13.49 -6.63
N THR A 173 25.88 14.21 -5.54
CA THR A 173 27.22 14.54 -5.06
C THR A 173 27.28 14.17 -3.59
N GLY A 174 28.29 13.37 -3.21
CA GLY A 174 28.46 12.93 -1.84
C GLY A 174 29.36 11.70 -1.76
N PRO A 175 29.66 11.20 -0.55
CA PRO A 175 30.53 10.04 -0.39
C PRO A 175 29.85 8.76 -0.87
N VAL A 176 30.66 7.81 -1.37
CA VAL A 176 30.26 6.41 -1.51
C VAL A 176 30.25 5.78 -0.11
N LEU A 177 29.13 5.18 0.28
CA LEU A 177 29.01 4.48 1.56
C LEU A 177 29.41 3.01 1.40
N GLN A 178 30.11 2.47 2.39
CA GLN A 178 30.45 1.04 2.49
C GLN A 178 29.65 0.40 3.62
N ALA A 179 29.22 -0.84 3.45
CA ALA A 179 28.52 -1.60 4.48
C ALA A 179 29.17 -2.96 4.73
N ALA A 180 29.04 -3.46 5.95
CA ALA A 180 29.42 -4.82 6.33
C ALA A 180 28.43 -5.41 7.33
N ALA A 181 28.09 -6.70 7.15
CA ALA A 181 27.26 -7.47 8.06
C ALA A 181 28.10 -8.49 8.82
N TYR A 182 27.82 -8.64 10.12
CA TYR A 182 28.56 -9.52 11.03
C TYR A 182 27.61 -10.45 11.77
N ASP A 183 28.08 -11.64 12.14
CA ASP A 183 27.36 -12.55 13.03
C ASP A 183 27.50 -12.16 14.52
N ALA A 184 26.80 -12.89 15.40
CA ALA A 184 26.83 -12.65 16.84
C ALA A 184 28.21 -12.87 17.49
N ASN A 185 29.14 -13.55 16.81
CA ASN A 185 30.51 -13.77 17.24
C ASN A 185 31.49 -12.74 16.66
N ASN A 186 30.96 -11.64 16.09
CA ASN A 186 31.72 -10.59 15.39
C ASN A 186 32.48 -11.08 14.15
N LYS A 187 32.08 -12.19 13.54
CA LYS A 187 32.67 -12.67 12.29
C LYS A 187 31.99 -11.99 11.11
N LEU A 188 32.80 -11.48 10.18
CA LEU A 188 32.32 -10.86 8.94
C LEU A 188 31.57 -11.90 8.08
N ILE A 189 30.36 -11.57 7.65
CA ILE A 189 29.54 -12.37 6.73
C ILE A 189 29.71 -11.83 5.30
N VAL A 190 29.47 -10.53 5.11
CA VAL A 190 29.54 -9.86 3.80
C VAL A 190 29.91 -8.40 3.96
N GLN A 191 30.53 -7.80 2.94
CA GLN A 191 30.82 -6.37 2.87
C GLN A 191 30.80 -5.88 1.41
N GLY A 192 30.48 -4.60 1.20
CA GLY A 192 30.55 -3.96 -0.11
C GLY A 192 29.99 -2.54 -0.12
N ALA A 193 30.08 -1.89 -1.29
CA ALA A 193 29.56 -0.54 -1.51
C ALA A 193 28.02 -0.54 -1.54
N LEU A 194 27.43 0.55 -1.04
CA LEU A 194 26.00 0.84 -1.20
C LEU A 194 25.78 1.72 -2.43
N THR A 195 24.69 1.49 -3.14
CA THR A 195 24.27 2.25 -4.32
C THR A 195 23.34 3.38 -3.92
N THR A 196 23.49 4.57 -4.51
CA THR A 196 22.58 5.70 -4.31
C THR A 196 21.22 5.44 -4.94
N TYR A 197 20.15 5.64 -4.18
CA TYR A 197 18.80 5.75 -4.69
C TYR A 197 18.41 7.23 -4.79
N ILE A 198 18.31 7.70 -6.03
CA ILE A 198 17.72 8.98 -6.40
C ILE A 198 16.36 8.63 -6.99
N ASP A 199 15.28 9.16 -6.41
CA ASP A 199 13.94 8.88 -6.95
C ASP A 199 13.82 9.54 -8.34
N PRO A 200 13.64 8.75 -9.41
CA PRO A 200 13.57 9.25 -10.77
C PRO A 200 12.13 9.58 -11.21
N ASP A 201 11.18 9.77 -10.28
CA ASP A 201 9.76 9.97 -10.62
C ASP A 201 9.59 11.03 -11.72
N PRO A 202 9.16 10.63 -12.93
CA PRO A 202 9.03 11.54 -14.07
C PRO A 202 7.94 12.59 -13.88
N SER A 203 7.10 12.44 -12.85
CA SER A 203 6.13 13.44 -12.43
C SER A 203 6.71 14.42 -11.41
N ALA A 204 7.69 14.03 -10.59
CA ALA A 204 8.37 14.88 -9.60
C ALA A 204 9.42 15.80 -10.25
N SER A 205 9.59 17.01 -9.69
CA SER A 205 10.56 17.99 -10.20
C SER A 205 11.00 18.94 -9.07
N PRO A 206 12.21 18.78 -8.45
CA PRO A 206 13.37 17.97 -8.86
C PRO A 206 13.35 16.46 -8.55
N ASP A 207 14.32 15.67 -9.07
CA ASP A 207 14.63 14.33 -8.50
C ASP A 207 15.24 14.49 -7.10
N TYR A 208 14.96 13.57 -6.18
CA TYR A 208 15.39 13.68 -4.77
C TYR A 208 16.27 12.51 -4.33
N TYR A 209 17.38 12.83 -3.65
CA TYR A 209 18.16 11.83 -2.92
C TYR A 209 17.34 11.29 -1.75
N GLN A 210 17.17 9.97 -1.71
CA GLN A 210 16.42 9.30 -0.65
C GLN A 210 17.35 8.58 0.33
N TYR A 211 18.20 7.70 -0.16
CA TYR A 211 19.13 6.89 0.65
C TYR A 211 20.16 6.18 -0.24
N HIS A 212 21.09 5.46 0.38
CA HIS A 212 21.89 4.42 -0.26
C HIS A 212 21.34 3.05 0.15
N TYR A 213 21.41 2.07 -0.75
CA TYR A 213 21.01 0.70 -0.45
C TYR A 213 21.85 -0.33 -1.20
N GLN A 214 21.86 -1.55 -0.68
CA GLN A 214 22.33 -2.73 -1.41
C GLN A 214 21.71 -4.00 -0.84
N ILE A 215 21.46 -4.99 -1.69
CA ILE A 215 21.10 -6.35 -1.28
C ILE A 215 22.31 -7.26 -1.49
N PHE A 216 22.81 -7.85 -0.40
CA PHE A 216 23.92 -8.78 -0.44
C PHE A 216 23.42 -10.22 -0.29
N ARG A 217 23.87 -11.13 -1.16
CA ARG A 217 23.68 -12.57 -0.93
C ARG A 217 24.63 -13.03 0.17
N ILE A 218 24.09 -13.72 1.18
CA ILE A 218 24.83 -14.21 2.36
C ILE A 218 24.86 -15.74 2.47
N GLY A 219 24.19 -16.44 1.54
CA GLY A 219 24.21 -17.91 1.48
C GLY A 219 23.21 -18.51 0.49
N ASN A 220 23.23 -19.83 0.40
CA ASN A 220 22.19 -20.61 -0.28
C ASN A 220 21.03 -20.89 0.69
N LYS A 221 19.85 -21.16 0.14
CA LYS A 221 18.67 -21.54 0.94
C LYS A 221 18.99 -22.81 1.75
N GLY A 222 18.72 -22.79 3.05
CA GLY A 222 18.89 -23.95 3.91
C GLY A 222 20.34 -24.43 4.12
N ASP A 223 21.34 -23.63 3.78
CA ASP A 223 22.76 -24.00 3.95
C ASP A 223 23.26 -23.98 5.41
N GLY A 224 22.43 -23.52 6.35
CA GLY A 224 22.74 -23.46 7.78
C GLY A 224 23.81 -22.44 8.16
N GLY A 225 24.18 -21.50 7.28
CA GLY A 225 25.14 -20.46 7.62
C GLY A 225 24.62 -19.49 8.69
N PRO A 226 25.52 -18.72 9.35
CA PRO A 226 25.14 -17.84 10.44
C PRO A 226 24.22 -16.71 9.96
N ASP A 227 23.32 -16.27 10.83
CA ASP A 227 22.51 -15.09 10.60
C ASP A 227 23.28 -13.82 10.97
N PRO A 228 23.08 -12.71 10.24
CA PRO A 228 23.59 -11.40 10.63
C PRO A 228 23.01 -10.98 11.99
N ALA A 229 23.88 -10.52 12.89
CA ALA A 229 23.48 -9.94 14.18
C ALA A 229 23.48 -8.41 14.14
N TYR A 230 24.40 -7.80 13.39
CA TYR A 230 24.47 -6.35 13.23
C TYR A 230 25.11 -5.96 11.89
N VAL A 231 24.82 -4.74 11.45
CA VAL A 231 25.43 -4.13 10.26
C VAL A 231 26.19 -2.87 10.65
N LYS A 232 27.32 -2.64 10.00
CA LYS A 232 28.11 -1.40 10.08
C LYS A 232 28.06 -0.71 8.73
N VAL A 233 27.89 0.62 8.74
CA VAL A 233 27.99 1.45 7.54
C VAL A 233 29.03 2.53 7.79
N SER A 234 29.92 2.76 6.82
CA SER A 234 30.99 3.74 6.93
C SER A 234 31.07 4.68 5.73
N ALA A 235 31.67 5.85 5.97
CA ALA A 235 32.08 6.79 4.94
C ALA A 235 33.62 6.93 4.89
N PRO A 236 34.17 7.46 3.79
CA PRO A 236 35.62 7.66 3.62
C PRO A 236 36.24 8.60 4.66
N ASN A 237 35.45 9.47 5.27
CA ASN A 237 35.88 10.38 6.34
C ASN A 237 36.11 9.69 7.69
N GLY A 238 35.92 8.36 7.77
CA GLY A 238 36.13 7.56 8.99
C GLY A 238 34.89 7.46 9.89
N ASP A 239 33.77 8.08 9.52
CA ASP A 239 32.52 7.92 10.26
C ASP A 239 31.95 6.51 10.04
N VAL A 240 31.44 5.93 11.12
CA VAL A 240 30.81 4.60 11.13
C VAL A 240 29.54 4.67 11.97
N ASP A 241 28.45 4.10 11.46
CA ASP A 241 27.23 3.85 12.22
C ASP A 241 26.94 2.34 12.27
N THR A 242 26.30 1.89 13.33
CA THR A 242 26.02 0.46 13.59
C THR A 242 24.61 0.28 14.10
N ILE A 243 23.86 -0.64 13.48
CA ILE A 243 22.51 -1.02 13.89
C ILE A 243 22.40 -2.55 14.00
N PRO A 244 21.51 -3.06 14.86
CA PRO A 244 21.18 -4.48 14.87
C PRO A 244 20.60 -4.91 13.51
N ALA A 245 20.91 -6.13 13.09
CA ALA A 245 20.26 -6.74 11.95
C ALA A 245 18.94 -7.38 12.39
N LYS A 246 17.88 -7.24 11.58
CA LYS A 246 16.53 -7.71 11.86
C LYS A 246 16.16 -8.82 10.86
N GLU A 247 15.51 -9.88 11.34
CA GLU A 247 14.88 -10.85 10.45
C GLU A 247 13.65 -10.19 9.80
N TRP A 248 13.67 -10.07 8.48
CA TRP A 248 12.60 -9.45 7.70
C TRP A 248 11.48 -10.44 7.38
N LEU A 249 11.85 -11.61 6.85
CA LEU A 249 10.92 -12.69 6.57
C LEU A 249 11.30 -13.92 7.39
N PRO A 250 10.36 -14.51 8.15
CA PRO A 250 10.66 -15.64 8.99
C PRO A 250 11.15 -16.81 8.14
N LYS A 251 12.21 -17.50 8.58
CA LYS A 251 12.69 -18.74 7.95
C LYS A 251 11.59 -19.79 7.81
N SER A 252 10.74 -19.89 8.83
CA SER A 252 9.57 -20.76 8.86
C SER A 252 8.30 -19.89 8.80
N PRO A 253 7.80 -19.56 7.58
CA PRO A 253 6.54 -18.84 7.45
C PRO A 253 5.37 -19.68 7.97
N PRO A 254 4.21 -19.05 8.26
CA PRO A 254 3.00 -19.77 8.63
C PRO A 254 2.65 -20.86 7.60
N SER A 255 2.11 -21.98 8.05
CA SER A 255 1.66 -23.07 7.17
C SER A 255 0.20 -23.39 7.40
N TYR A 256 -0.47 -23.84 6.35
CA TYR A 256 -1.84 -24.33 6.43
C TYR A 256 -1.89 -25.76 6.94
N ALA A 257 -2.97 -26.11 7.64
CA ALA A 257 -3.27 -27.49 7.99
C ALA A 257 -3.44 -28.34 6.72
N ALA A 258 -3.14 -29.64 6.80
CA ALA A 258 -3.17 -30.53 5.63
C ALA A 258 -4.55 -30.63 4.94
N ASN A 259 -5.63 -30.35 5.66
CA ASN A 259 -7.01 -30.34 5.16
C ASN A 259 -7.55 -28.94 4.84
N PHE A 260 -6.71 -27.91 4.88
CA PHE A 260 -7.09 -26.55 4.49
C PHE A 260 -7.45 -26.52 3.00
N GLN A 261 -8.63 -26.01 2.69
CA GLN A 261 -9.13 -25.90 1.32
C GLN A 261 -8.68 -24.58 0.70
N HIS A 262 -8.07 -24.67 -0.49
CA HIS A 262 -7.62 -23.54 -1.30
C HIS A 262 -7.66 -23.93 -2.78
N ASP A 263 -7.20 -23.04 -3.66
CA ASP A 263 -7.16 -23.23 -5.12
C ASP A 263 -8.55 -23.35 -5.76
N PHE A 264 -9.43 -22.39 -5.44
CA PHE A 264 -10.80 -22.36 -5.95
C PHE A 264 -10.93 -21.69 -7.32
N ASN A 265 -9.89 -20.97 -7.75
CA ASN A 265 -9.87 -20.32 -9.04
C ASN A 265 -9.31 -21.26 -10.11
N THR A 266 -10.03 -21.41 -11.22
CA THR A 266 -9.64 -22.29 -12.33
C THR A 266 -9.32 -21.53 -13.61
N ARG A 267 -9.61 -20.21 -13.63
CA ARG A 267 -9.33 -19.25 -14.71
C ARG A 267 -9.51 -17.83 -14.19
N TYR A 268 -9.25 -16.84 -15.06
CA TYR A 268 -9.77 -15.50 -14.84
C TYR A 268 -11.29 -15.45 -15.00
N TYR A 269 -11.93 -14.71 -14.10
CA TYR A 269 -13.37 -14.51 -14.05
C TYR A 269 -13.74 -13.12 -14.57
N THR A 270 -14.85 -13.04 -15.28
CA THR A 270 -15.50 -11.75 -15.53
C THR A 270 -16.11 -11.20 -14.23
N ALA A 271 -16.37 -9.89 -14.19
CA ALA A 271 -17.02 -9.28 -13.03
C ALA A 271 -18.37 -9.93 -12.72
N GLN A 272 -19.16 -10.28 -13.75
CA GLN A 272 -20.46 -10.93 -13.58
C GLN A 272 -20.34 -12.32 -12.94
N GLU A 273 -19.34 -13.11 -13.35
CA GLU A 273 -19.07 -14.42 -12.72
C GLU A 273 -18.56 -14.28 -11.28
N GLY A 274 -17.76 -13.24 -11.04
CA GLY A 274 -17.29 -12.88 -9.71
C GLY A 274 -18.43 -12.50 -8.76
N TYR A 275 -19.35 -11.65 -9.20
CA TYR A 275 -20.54 -11.30 -8.42
C TYR A 275 -21.49 -12.47 -8.27
N GLN A 276 -21.63 -13.35 -9.28
CA GLN A 276 -22.36 -14.60 -9.12
C GLN A 276 -21.76 -15.47 -8.01
N ARG A 277 -20.42 -15.54 -7.91
CA ARG A 277 -19.78 -16.23 -6.78
C ARG A 277 -20.09 -15.58 -5.43
N VAL A 278 -20.18 -14.26 -5.34
CA VAL A 278 -20.64 -13.57 -4.12
C VAL A 278 -22.04 -14.05 -3.73
N HIS A 279 -22.98 -14.06 -4.67
CA HIS A 279 -24.35 -14.57 -4.47
C HIS A 279 -24.35 -16.02 -4.00
N ASP A 280 -23.60 -16.89 -4.67
CA ASP A 280 -23.54 -18.32 -4.38
C ASP A 280 -22.96 -18.59 -2.98
N LEU A 281 -21.88 -17.90 -2.60
CA LEU A 281 -21.26 -18.05 -1.28
C LEU A 281 -22.17 -17.52 -0.16
N ALA A 282 -22.84 -16.37 -0.36
CA ALA A 282 -23.79 -15.85 0.62
C ALA A 282 -24.97 -16.82 0.82
N ALA A 283 -25.49 -17.41 -0.26
CA ALA A 283 -26.57 -18.38 -0.20
C ALA A 283 -26.14 -19.72 0.43
N GLN A 284 -24.91 -20.16 0.19
CA GLN A 284 -24.36 -21.41 0.73
C GLN A 284 -23.98 -21.30 2.22
N TYR A 285 -23.52 -20.13 2.67
CA TYR A 285 -23.03 -19.88 4.03
C TYR A 285 -23.79 -18.76 4.76
N PRO A 286 -25.14 -18.80 4.84
CA PRO A 286 -25.96 -17.66 5.30
C PRO A 286 -25.76 -17.29 6.77
N ASN A 287 -25.17 -18.18 7.57
CA ASN A 287 -24.89 -17.92 9.00
C ASN A 287 -23.65 -17.04 9.22
N ILE A 288 -22.78 -16.92 8.20
CA ILE A 288 -21.50 -16.21 8.31
C ILE A 288 -21.21 -15.30 7.12
N ALA A 289 -22.04 -15.29 6.08
CA ALA A 289 -21.82 -14.55 4.85
C ALA A 289 -23.11 -13.89 4.38
N LYS A 290 -23.00 -12.62 3.99
CA LYS A 290 -24.09 -11.79 3.48
C LYS A 290 -23.62 -10.98 2.29
N GLU A 291 -24.41 -10.95 1.22
CA GLU A 291 -24.19 -10.05 0.11
C GLU A 291 -24.64 -8.62 0.44
N LEU A 292 -23.88 -7.64 -0.04
CA LEU A 292 -24.25 -6.23 0.00
C LEU A 292 -24.16 -5.67 -1.42
N LYS A 293 -25.21 -4.94 -1.82
CA LYS A 293 -25.25 -4.20 -3.07
C LYS A 293 -24.71 -2.79 -2.84
N ALA A 294 -23.77 -2.34 -3.65
CA ALA A 294 -23.33 -0.96 -3.66
C ALA A 294 -24.43 -0.03 -4.24
N PRO A 295 -24.53 1.23 -3.80
CA PRO A 295 -25.66 2.11 -4.13
C PRO A 295 -25.72 2.52 -5.61
N GLU A 296 -24.56 2.67 -6.26
CA GLU A 296 -24.48 3.16 -7.63
C GLU A 296 -24.09 2.05 -8.60
N GLN A 297 -24.55 2.17 -9.84
CA GLN A 297 -24.12 1.30 -10.93
C GLN A 297 -22.86 1.86 -11.58
N THR A 298 -21.99 0.98 -12.06
CA THR A 298 -20.84 1.36 -12.88
C THR A 298 -21.29 2.01 -14.19
N TRP A 299 -20.36 2.63 -14.93
CA TRP A 299 -20.65 3.14 -16.27
C TRP A 299 -21.08 2.04 -17.25
N GLY A 300 -20.66 0.82 -16.99
CA GLY A 300 -20.97 -0.34 -17.81
C GLY A 300 -19.93 -0.62 -18.88
N TYR A 301 -19.83 -1.90 -19.25
CA TYR A 301 -19.14 -2.32 -20.47
C TYR A 301 -20.02 -1.97 -21.68
N GLU A 302 -20.04 -0.70 -22.06
CA GLU A 302 -20.87 -0.18 -23.15
C GLU A 302 -20.24 0.97 -23.92
N ARG A 303 -20.65 1.12 -25.18
CA ARG A 303 -20.20 2.17 -26.08
C ARG A 303 -21.31 2.53 -27.06
N ARG A 304 -21.45 3.81 -27.40
CA ARG A 304 -22.28 4.23 -28.53
C ARG A 304 -21.64 3.74 -29.82
N SER A 305 -22.46 3.28 -30.75
CA SER A 305 -22.01 2.78 -32.03
C SER A 305 -21.49 3.91 -32.89
N ALA A 306 -20.35 3.69 -33.54
CA ALA A 306 -19.73 4.70 -34.39
C ALA A 306 -19.14 4.09 -35.65
N THR A 307 -19.01 4.91 -36.68
CA THR A 307 -18.20 4.63 -37.86
C THR A 307 -17.56 5.91 -38.38
N MET A 308 -16.66 5.76 -39.36
CA MET A 308 -16.06 6.86 -40.10
C MET A 308 -16.26 6.63 -41.60
N VAL A 309 -16.65 7.69 -42.31
CA VAL A 309 -16.85 7.69 -43.76
C VAL A 309 -16.18 8.91 -44.40
N GLY A 310 -15.93 8.86 -45.72
CA GLY A 310 -15.45 10.00 -46.49
C GLY A 310 -13.97 10.01 -46.88
N TYR A 311 -13.17 9.06 -46.37
CA TYR A 311 -11.77 8.84 -46.74
C TYR A 311 -11.59 7.53 -47.54
N GLN A 312 -10.45 7.33 -48.22
CA GLN A 312 -10.20 6.19 -49.13
C GLN A 312 -10.07 4.82 -48.42
N GLN A 313 -11.16 4.32 -47.83
CA GLN A 313 -11.32 2.92 -47.37
C GLN A 313 -12.75 2.45 -47.61
N ALA A 314 -12.92 1.15 -47.91
CA ALA A 314 -14.22 0.50 -48.17
C ALA A 314 -15.20 0.67 -46.98
N SER A 315 -14.79 0.29 -45.77
CA SER A 315 -15.53 0.49 -44.52
C SER A 315 -14.55 0.52 -43.34
N TYR A 316 -14.75 1.42 -42.37
CA TYR A 316 -13.94 1.47 -41.14
C TYR A 316 -14.20 0.25 -40.22
N VAL A 317 -15.47 -0.14 -40.11
CA VAL A 317 -15.89 -1.30 -39.32
C VAL A 317 -15.98 -2.53 -40.21
N THR A 318 -15.36 -3.61 -39.74
CA THR A 318 -15.41 -4.96 -40.34
C THR A 318 -15.77 -5.97 -39.25
N PHE A 319 -16.09 -7.21 -39.64
CA PHE A 319 -16.32 -8.30 -38.69
C PHE A 319 -15.38 -9.46 -39.01
N ALA A 320 -14.82 -10.05 -37.98
CA ALA A 320 -13.92 -11.18 -38.10
C ALA A 320 -14.24 -12.27 -37.05
N PRO A 321 -13.98 -13.55 -37.34
CA PRO A 321 -14.06 -14.60 -36.34
C PRO A 321 -13.11 -14.32 -35.15
N LEU A 322 -13.62 -14.46 -33.93
CA LEU A 322 -12.87 -14.40 -32.68
C LEU A 322 -13.23 -15.62 -31.83
N VAL A 323 -12.23 -16.17 -31.13
CA VAL A 323 -12.42 -17.26 -30.16
C VAL A 323 -12.54 -16.64 -28.78
N ASP A 324 -13.60 -16.98 -28.05
CA ASP A 324 -13.77 -16.62 -26.65
C ASP A 324 -12.65 -17.27 -25.82
N PRO A 325 -11.78 -16.48 -25.16
CA PRO A 325 -10.66 -17.02 -24.38
C PRO A 325 -11.11 -17.86 -23.18
N GLN A 326 -12.36 -17.76 -22.74
CA GLN A 326 -12.88 -18.47 -21.57
C GLN A 326 -13.63 -19.75 -21.93
N THR A 327 -14.41 -19.73 -23.01
CA THR A 327 -15.27 -20.86 -23.41
C THR A 327 -14.74 -21.63 -24.62
N GLY A 328 -13.80 -21.05 -25.37
CA GLY A 328 -13.31 -21.60 -26.64
C GLY A 328 -14.30 -21.49 -27.81
N LEU A 329 -15.46 -20.85 -27.61
CA LEU A 329 -16.48 -20.69 -28.65
C LEU A 329 -16.05 -19.64 -29.67
N THR A 330 -16.28 -19.91 -30.97
CA THR A 330 -15.99 -18.96 -32.05
C THR A 330 -17.24 -18.14 -32.39
N TYR A 331 -17.10 -16.82 -32.51
CA TYR A 331 -18.17 -15.89 -32.89
C TYR A 331 -17.63 -14.75 -33.77
N GLN A 332 -18.52 -13.99 -34.42
CA GLN A 332 -18.12 -12.82 -35.20
C GLN A 332 -18.01 -11.60 -34.29
N ALA A 333 -16.82 -11.00 -34.21
CA ALA A 333 -16.56 -9.81 -33.42
C ALA A 333 -16.32 -8.59 -34.34
N PRO A 334 -16.76 -7.39 -33.93
CA PRO A 334 -16.46 -6.18 -34.68
C PRO A 334 -14.96 -5.85 -34.60
N ASN A 335 -14.42 -5.32 -35.69
CA ASN A 335 -13.03 -4.91 -35.82
C ASN A 335 -12.95 -3.54 -36.52
N GLY A 336 -12.04 -2.70 -36.03
CA GLY A 336 -11.82 -1.35 -36.55
C GLY A 336 -10.40 -0.88 -36.25
N SER A 337 -9.78 -0.19 -37.20
CA SER A 337 -8.40 0.28 -37.04
C SER A 337 -8.28 1.26 -35.87
N THR A 338 -7.18 1.19 -35.13
CA THR A 338 -6.80 2.18 -34.10
C THR A 338 -5.76 3.19 -34.64
N SER A 339 -5.36 3.06 -35.90
CA SER A 339 -4.38 3.97 -36.52
C SER A 339 -4.94 5.38 -36.68
N THR A 340 -4.16 6.39 -36.31
CA THR A 340 -4.49 7.79 -36.59
C THR A 340 -4.46 8.05 -38.10
N LEU A 341 -5.46 8.75 -38.62
CA LEU A 341 -5.53 9.14 -40.03
C LEU A 341 -4.50 10.22 -40.37
N SER A 342 -4.02 10.22 -41.61
CA SER A 342 -3.22 11.34 -42.16
C SER A 342 -4.04 12.63 -42.19
N THR A 343 -3.39 13.79 -42.14
CA THR A 343 -4.07 15.11 -42.19
C THR A 343 -5.02 15.23 -43.39
N ALA A 344 -4.61 14.72 -44.55
CA ALA A 344 -5.44 14.75 -45.76
C ALA A 344 -6.71 13.88 -45.65
N ASN A 345 -6.62 12.72 -44.99
CA ASN A 345 -7.79 11.86 -44.74
C ASN A 345 -8.65 12.41 -43.60
N ALA A 346 -8.04 12.96 -42.55
CA ALA A 346 -8.74 13.62 -41.45
C ALA A 346 -9.59 14.82 -41.92
N ALA A 347 -9.12 15.59 -42.90
CA ALA A 347 -9.88 16.69 -43.51
C ALA A 347 -11.13 16.21 -44.27
N LYS A 348 -11.14 14.95 -44.72
CA LYS A 348 -12.23 14.32 -45.50
C LYS A 348 -13.06 13.34 -44.68
N THR A 349 -12.87 13.27 -43.36
CA THR A 349 -13.54 12.26 -42.53
C THR A 349 -14.75 12.86 -41.82
N VAL A 350 -15.89 12.17 -41.93
CA VAL A 350 -17.09 12.39 -41.12
C VAL A 350 -17.19 11.26 -40.11
N VAL A 351 -17.19 11.62 -38.83
CA VAL A 351 -17.44 10.67 -37.74
C VAL A 351 -18.94 10.62 -37.52
N LEU A 352 -19.52 9.42 -37.54
CA LEU A 352 -20.95 9.20 -37.31
C LEU A 352 -21.11 8.36 -36.05
N ARG A 353 -21.97 8.80 -35.13
CA ARG A 353 -22.23 8.11 -33.86
C ARG A 353 -23.72 8.01 -33.59
N THR A 354 -24.18 6.87 -33.10
CA THR A 354 -25.57 6.73 -32.63
C THR A 354 -25.78 7.40 -31.28
N LYS A 355 -26.99 7.90 -31.04
CA LYS A 355 -27.40 8.35 -29.70
C LYS A 355 -27.65 7.19 -28.75
N ALA A 356 -28.18 6.08 -29.28
CA ALA A 356 -28.35 4.82 -28.56
C ALA A 356 -27.00 4.09 -28.37
N TRP A 357 -26.88 3.34 -27.28
CA TRP A 357 -25.77 2.42 -27.05
C TRP A 357 -25.83 1.25 -28.05
N GLY A 358 -24.70 0.59 -28.28
CA GLY A 358 -24.65 -0.47 -29.28
C GLY A 358 -25.59 -1.64 -28.99
N GLN A 359 -25.70 -2.05 -27.72
CA GLN A 359 -26.64 -3.07 -27.27
C GLN A 359 -28.10 -2.62 -27.32
N ASP A 360 -28.36 -1.31 -27.32
CA ASP A 360 -29.71 -0.72 -27.35
C ASP A 360 -30.18 -0.42 -28.79
N GLY A 361 -29.63 -1.15 -29.77
CA GLY A 361 -29.96 -1.00 -31.20
C GLY A 361 -29.07 0.00 -31.96
N GLY A 362 -28.05 0.58 -31.33
CA GLY A 362 -27.07 1.42 -32.02
C GLY A 362 -26.29 0.66 -33.10
N ASN A 363 -26.00 -0.63 -32.84
CA ASN A 363 -25.27 -1.50 -33.77
C ASN A 363 -26.12 -1.90 -35.01
N ASP A 364 -27.42 -1.58 -35.02
CA ASP A 364 -28.31 -1.89 -36.14
C ASP A 364 -28.21 -0.85 -37.28
N TYR A 365 -27.50 0.26 -37.06
CA TYR A 365 -27.37 1.33 -38.03
C TYR A 365 -26.20 1.14 -38.98
N SER A 366 -26.33 1.67 -40.20
CA SER A 366 -25.24 1.76 -41.16
C SER A 366 -25.25 3.11 -41.87
N ALA A 367 -24.14 3.48 -42.50
CA ALA A 367 -24.00 4.72 -43.25
C ALA A 367 -23.31 4.52 -44.59
N GLN A 368 -23.69 5.33 -45.58
CA GLN A 368 -23.08 5.33 -46.90
C GLN A 368 -23.04 6.73 -47.51
N LEU A 369 -21.90 7.12 -48.06
CA LEU A 369 -21.77 8.29 -48.93
C LEU A 369 -21.85 7.83 -50.39
N VAL A 370 -22.79 8.37 -51.16
CA VAL A 370 -23.00 7.96 -52.55
C VAL A 370 -22.70 9.08 -53.53
N ASP A 371 -22.02 8.72 -54.62
CA ASP A 371 -21.94 9.57 -55.82
C ASP A 371 -23.27 9.44 -56.58
N PRO A 372 -24.04 10.54 -56.77
CA PRO A 372 -25.32 10.48 -57.46
C PRO A 372 -25.20 10.26 -58.97
N LYS A 373 -23.98 10.24 -59.54
CA LYS A 373 -23.69 10.02 -60.97
C LYS A 373 -24.47 10.93 -61.92
N THR A 374 -24.81 12.13 -61.45
CA THR A 374 -25.57 13.16 -62.18
C THR A 374 -24.86 14.50 -62.04
N ASN A 375 -24.99 15.38 -63.04
CA ASN A 375 -24.40 16.72 -63.01
C ASN A 375 -25.25 17.67 -62.16
N ASN A 376 -24.62 18.60 -61.44
CA ASN A 376 -25.30 19.60 -60.60
C ASN A 376 -26.24 18.99 -59.55
N ALA A 377 -25.92 17.79 -59.05
CA ALA A 377 -26.73 17.13 -58.03
C ALA A 377 -26.60 17.88 -56.69
N PRO A 378 -27.70 18.10 -55.95
CA PRO A 378 -27.64 18.69 -54.61
C PRO A 378 -27.20 17.67 -53.56
N LEU A 379 -26.64 18.15 -52.44
CA LEU A 379 -26.39 17.34 -51.25
C LEU A 379 -27.73 16.96 -50.61
N THR A 380 -27.97 15.66 -50.40
CA THR A 380 -29.19 15.17 -49.73
C THR A 380 -28.87 14.12 -48.65
N VAL A 381 -29.71 14.06 -47.62
CA VAL A 381 -29.59 13.11 -46.50
C VAL A 381 -30.90 12.36 -46.36
N ALA A 382 -30.84 11.03 -46.40
CA ALA A 382 -31.97 10.14 -46.18
C ALA A 382 -31.64 9.10 -45.11
N LEU A 383 -32.60 8.79 -44.25
CA LEU A 383 -32.54 7.69 -43.31
C LEU A 383 -33.73 6.77 -43.60
N ALA A 384 -33.45 5.54 -44.06
CA ALA A 384 -34.47 4.52 -44.30
C ALA A 384 -33.91 3.16 -43.85
N ASP A 385 -34.75 2.34 -43.21
CA ASP A 385 -34.37 1.00 -42.73
C ASP A 385 -33.05 0.98 -41.94
N LYS A 386 -32.88 1.95 -41.03
CA LYS A 386 -31.66 2.18 -40.21
C LYS A 386 -30.37 2.41 -41.02
N LYS A 387 -30.47 2.68 -42.33
CA LYS A 387 -29.34 3.08 -43.18
C LYS A 387 -29.38 4.58 -43.46
N LEU A 388 -28.34 5.29 -43.02
CA LEU A 388 -28.09 6.68 -43.39
C LEU A 388 -27.44 6.72 -44.77
N THR A 389 -28.09 7.33 -45.75
CA THR A 389 -27.51 7.56 -47.08
C THR A 389 -27.39 9.05 -47.34
N VAL A 390 -26.17 9.48 -47.66
CA VAL A 390 -25.86 10.86 -48.02
C VAL A 390 -25.44 10.89 -49.49
N ALA A 391 -26.27 11.47 -50.35
CA ALA A 391 -25.90 11.69 -51.75
C ALA A 391 -25.10 12.99 -51.87
N LEU A 392 -23.85 12.90 -52.31
CA LEU A 392 -22.91 14.00 -52.34
C LEU A 392 -23.23 14.97 -53.49
N ALA A 393 -23.04 16.27 -53.27
CA ALA A 393 -23.26 17.28 -54.30
C ALA A 393 -22.20 17.20 -55.41
N THR A 394 -22.61 17.42 -56.65
CA THR A 394 -21.72 17.44 -57.82
C THR A 394 -21.78 18.76 -58.56
N ASN A 395 -20.69 19.13 -59.25
CA ASN A 395 -20.66 20.31 -60.11
C ASN A 395 -21.22 20.02 -61.52
N ALA A 396 -21.09 20.99 -62.43
CA ALA A 396 -21.56 20.88 -63.81
C ALA A 396 -20.91 19.75 -64.63
N THR A 397 -19.73 19.26 -64.22
CA THR A 397 -19.03 18.13 -64.86
C THR A 397 -19.26 16.81 -64.12
N GLY A 398 -20.13 16.78 -63.11
CA GLY A 398 -20.41 15.57 -62.31
C GLY A 398 -19.34 15.26 -61.25
N ALA A 399 -18.35 16.14 -61.04
CA ALA A 399 -17.35 15.94 -59.99
C ALA A 399 -17.92 16.31 -58.62
N ILE A 400 -17.64 15.47 -57.61
CA ILE A 400 -18.08 15.68 -56.23
C ILE A 400 -17.47 16.97 -55.66
N THR A 401 -18.28 17.75 -54.96
CA THR A 401 -17.90 19.03 -54.34
C THR A 401 -18.20 19.10 -52.85
N SER A 402 -18.99 18.16 -52.30
CA SER A 402 -19.32 18.15 -50.88
C SER A 402 -18.08 17.99 -50.01
N THR A 403 -17.88 18.92 -49.08
CA THR A 403 -16.86 18.82 -48.03
C THR A 403 -17.38 18.08 -46.80
N ALA A 404 -16.48 17.58 -45.95
CA ALA A 404 -16.85 16.95 -44.69
C ALA A 404 -17.72 17.86 -43.81
N ALA A 405 -17.39 19.15 -43.70
CA ALA A 405 -18.16 20.14 -42.95
C ALA A 405 -19.59 20.31 -43.48
N GLN A 406 -19.77 20.32 -44.81
CA GLN A 406 -21.10 20.41 -45.42
C GLN A 406 -21.95 19.18 -45.12
N VAL A 407 -21.36 17.98 -45.18
CA VAL A 407 -22.07 16.74 -44.84
C VAL A 407 -22.42 16.67 -43.36
N ILE A 408 -21.50 17.03 -42.47
CA ILE A 408 -21.75 17.10 -41.02
C ILE A 408 -22.95 18.03 -40.74
N ALA A 409 -22.96 19.23 -41.32
CA ALA A 409 -24.05 20.18 -41.17
C ALA A 409 -25.38 19.62 -41.71
N ALA A 410 -25.37 18.98 -42.89
CA ALA A 410 -26.57 18.42 -43.50
C ALA A 410 -27.16 17.24 -42.69
N VAL A 411 -26.31 16.35 -42.16
CA VAL A 411 -26.76 15.23 -41.32
C VAL A 411 -27.39 15.76 -40.03
N ASN A 412 -26.73 16.71 -39.37
CA ASN A 412 -27.23 17.30 -38.12
C ASN A 412 -28.45 18.21 -38.31
N ALA A 413 -28.67 18.76 -39.51
CA ALA A 413 -29.86 19.54 -39.85
C ALA A 413 -31.06 18.67 -40.27
N SER A 414 -30.85 17.41 -40.65
CA SER A 414 -31.93 16.49 -41.03
C SER A 414 -32.66 15.98 -39.76
N PRO A 415 -33.97 16.26 -39.58
CA PRO A 415 -34.67 15.83 -38.36
C PRO A 415 -34.70 14.31 -38.18
N ALA A 416 -34.85 13.56 -39.27
CA ALA A 416 -34.88 12.10 -39.22
C ALA A 416 -33.51 11.50 -38.84
N ALA A 417 -32.42 12.03 -39.40
CA ALA A 417 -31.08 11.54 -39.11
C ALA A 417 -30.61 11.98 -37.70
N SER A 418 -30.68 13.28 -37.41
CA SER A 418 -30.23 13.87 -36.13
C SER A 418 -31.02 13.37 -34.91
N ALA A 419 -32.21 12.79 -35.10
CA ALA A 419 -32.93 12.11 -34.03
C ALA A 419 -32.18 10.88 -33.47
N VAL A 420 -31.33 10.22 -34.27
CA VAL A 420 -30.70 8.93 -33.92
C VAL A 420 -29.18 8.89 -34.14
N ILE A 421 -28.64 9.68 -35.07
CA ILE A 421 -27.22 9.75 -35.42
C ILE A 421 -26.73 11.20 -35.30
N GLU A 422 -25.58 11.37 -34.65
CA GLU A 422 -24.82 12.60 -34.62
C GLU A 422 -23.65 12.51 -35.60
N ALA A 423 -23.44 13.56 -36.40
CA ALA A 423 -22.25 13.72 -37.22
C ALA A 423 -21.29 14.72 -36.58
N SER A 424 -20.01 14.38 -36.54
CA SER A 424 -18.97 15.26 -35.99
C SER A 424 -17.71 15.24 -36.85
N LYS A 425 -16.86 16.24 -36.61
CA LYS A 425 -15.53 16.31 -37.22
C LYS A 425 -14.66 15.21 -36.62
N TYR A 426 -13.71 14.71 -37.40
CA TYR A 426 -12.60 13.93 -36.85
C TYR A 426 -11.72 14.85 -35.98
N ARG A 427 -11.89 14.78 -34.66
CA ARG A 427 -11.16 15.60 -33.67
C ARG A 427 -11.22 17.10 -34.00
N THR A 428 -10.07 17.77 -34.00
CA THR A 428 -9.89 19.20 -34.33
C THR A 428 -9.69 19.48 -35.81
N SER A 429 -9.93 18.49 -36.70
CA SER A 429 -9.81 18.68 -38.15
C SER A 429 -10.62 19.88 -38.66
N ALA A 430 -10.10 20.57 -39.69
CA ALA A 430 -10.83 21.64 -40.37
C ALA A 430 -12.12 21.15 -41.05
N ALA A 431 -12.17 19.86 -41.42
CA ALA A 431 -13.27 19.23 -42.15
C ALA A 431 -13.59 19.90 -43.50
N ASP A 432 -12.60 20.51 -44.14
CA ASP A 432 -12.71 21.23 -45.41
C ASP A 432 -12.39 20.36 -46.65
N GLY A 433 -11.95 19.12 -46.43
CA GLY A 433 -11.64 18.18 -47.49
C GLY A 433 -12.88 17.72 -48.25
N VAL A 434 -12.78 17.67 -49.59
CA VAL A 434 -13.80 17.09 -50.47
C VAL A 434 -13.88 15.58 -50.25
N LEU A 435 -15.10 15.10 -49.98
CA LEU A 435 -15.38 13.71 -49.63
C LEU A 435 -15.24 12.77 -50.82
N VAL A 436 -14.97 11.50 -50.52
CA VAL A 436 -15.11 10.40 -51.47
C VAL A 436 -16.33 9.53 -51.14
N PRO A 437 -16.98 8.89 -52.14
CA PRO A 437 -18.01 7.89 -51.89
C PRO A 437 -17.47 6.73 -51.05
N SER A 438 -18.36 6.07 -50.30
CA SER A 438 -18.01 4.93 -49.44
C SER A 438 -18.86 3.71 -49.78
N ASP A 439 -18.40 2.52 -49.38
CA ASP A 439 -19.31 1.38 -49.26
C ASP A 439 -20.25 1.59 -48.06
N VAL A 440 -21.19 0.67 -47.89
CA VAL A 440 -22.05 0.66 -46.71
C VAL A 440 -21.18 0.28 -45.51
N SER A 441 -21.00 1.23 -44.60
CA SER A 441 -20.25 1.03 -43.37
C SER A 441 -21.20 0.82 -42.19
N PRO A 442 -21.15 -0.32 -41.49
CA PRO A 442 -21.93 -0.51 -40.27
C PRO A 442 -21.43 0.42 -39.17
N LEU A 443 -22.34 0.92 -38.34
CA LEU A 443 -21.99 1.56 -37.07
C LEU A 443 -21.82 0.45 -36.03
N SER A 444 -20.75 0.50 -35.26
CA SER A 444 -20.50 -0.48 -34.20
C SER A 444 -19.92 0.18 -32.96
N ASP A 445 -20.29 -0.34 -31.81
CA ASP A 445 -19.67 0.00 -30.53
C ASP A 445 -18.24 -0.54 -30.38
N LEU A 446 -17.82 -1.40 -31.33
CA LEU A 446 -16.49 -2.01 -31.44
C LEU A 446 -16.06 -2.75 -30.17
N LEU A 447 -17.03 -3.20 -29.39
CA LEU A 447 -16.83 -4.06 -28.22
C LEU A 447 -16.88 -5.52 -28.63
N LYS A 448 -15.83 -6.25 -28.26
CA LYS A 448 -15.58 -7.61 -28.74
C LYS A 448 -16.17 -8.70 -27.88
N ALA A 449 -16.62 -8.44 -26.64
CA ALA A 449 -17.15 -9.51 -25.80
C ALA A 449 -18.33 -10.24 -26.48
N PRO A 450 -18.44 -11.58 -26.31
CA PRO A 450 -19.49 -12.36 -26.95
C PRO A 450 -20.88 -11.95 -26.43
N PRO A 451 -21.97 -12.26 -27.17
CA PRO A 451 -23.33 -11.86 -26.79
C PRO A 451 -23.81 -12.38 -25.43
N THR A 452 -23.17 -13.41 -24.89
CA THR A 452 -23.43 -13.96 -23.55
C THR A 452 -22.96 -13.03 -22.43
N ILE A 453 -22.04 -12.09 -22.71
CA ILE A 453 -21.56 -11.11 -21.75
C ILE A 453 -22.49 -9.89 -21.77
N LYS A 454 -23.14 -9.66 -20.63
CA LYS A 454 -24.07 -8.55 -20.46
C LYS A 454 -23.33 -7.22 -20.60
N ARG A 455 -23.84 -6.35 -21.48
CA ARG A 455 -23.39 -4.96 -21.69
C ARG A 455 -24.23 -4.00 -20.85
N GLY A 456 -23.71 -2.78 -20.67
CA GLY A 456 -24.38 -1.71 -19.94
C GLY A 456 -24.01 -1.62 -18.45
N PRO A 457 -24.61 -0.66 -17.71
CA PRO A 457 -24.31 -0.41 -16.30
C PRO A 457 -24.47 -1.66 -15.43
N GLN A 458 -23.55 -1.84 -14.47
CA GLN A 458 -23.51 -3.02 -13.61
C GLN A 458 -23.66 -2.66 -12.14
N ASP A 459 -24.41 -3.48 -11.42
CA ASP A 459 -24.42 -3.45 -9.96
C ASP A 459 -23.10 -4.03 -9.42
N GLN A 460 -22.55 -3.43 -8.37
CA GLN A 460 -21.38 -3.98 -7.66
C GLN A 460 -21.81 -4.69 -6.38
N TRP A 461 -21.21 -5.85 -6.14
CA TRP A 461 -21.56 -6.72 -5.01
C TRP A 461 -20.36 -7.01 -4.12
N ILE A 462 -20.57 -6.87 -2.81
CA ILE A 462 -19.60 -7.13 -1.75
C ILE A 462 -20.05 -8.36 -0.98
N LEU A 463 -19.12 -9.27 -0.66
CA LEU A 463 -19.36 -10.31 0.34
C LEU A 463 -18.93 -9.79 1.72
N ARG A 464 -19.88 -9.66 2.64
CA ARG A 464 -19.63 -9.40 4.06
C ARG A 464 -19.56 -10.73 4.80
N ILE A 465 -18.45 -11.02 5.47
CA ILE A 465 -18.15 -12.27 6.16
C ILE A 465 -17.92 -12.00 7.65
N GLY A 466 -18.56 -12.76 8.51
CA GLY A 466 -18.50 -12.63 9.97
C GLY A 466 -19.79 -13.11 10.61
N ASN A 467 -19.86 -13.07 11.94
CA ASN A 467 -21.07 -13.45 12.69
C ASN A 467 -21.23 -12.63 13.97
N ASP A 468 -22.27 -12.90 14.76
CA ASP A 468 -22.56 -12.23 16.03
C ASP A 468 -22.03 -12.98 17.27
N LYS A 469 -21.13 -13.96 17.11
CA LYS A 469 -20.56 -14.66 18.28
C LYS A 469 -19.72 -13.71 19.14
N GLY A 470 -19.88 -13.79 20.46
CA GLY A 470 -19.15 -12.97 21.43
C GLY A 470 -19.66 -11.53 21.52
N LYS A 471 -19.81 -10.84 20.38
CA LYS A 471 -20.39 -9.49 20.25
C LYS A 471 -21.01 -9.30 18.86
N PRO A 472 -21.92 -8.33 18.68
CA PRO A 472 -22.48 -7.99 17.37
C PRO A 472 -21.38 -7.76 16.32
N GLN A 473 -21.62 -8.22 15.09
CA GLN A 473 -20.64 -8.15 14.00
C GLN A 473 -20.17 -6.72 13.71
N ASP A 474 -21.08 -5.75 13.76
CA ASP A 474 -20.78 -4.32 13.57
C ASP A 474 -19.97 -3.67 14.72
N GLN A 475 -19.74 -4.40 15.82
CA GLN A 475 -18.85 -4.00 16.93
C GLN A 475 -17.50 -4.73 16.89
N LYS A 476 -17.27 -5.59 15.89
CA LYS A 476 -15.99 -6.24 15.62
C LYS A 476 -15.12 -5.35 14.75
N VAL A 477 -13.80 -5.55 14.82
CA VAL A 477 -12.86 -4.83 13.96
C VAL A 477 -13.16 -5.21 12.51
N GLY A 478 -13.43 -4.19 11.69
CA GLY A 478 -13.76 -4.37 10.29
C GLY A 478 -12.51 -4.34 9.40
N VAL A 479 -12.49 -5.21 8.39
CA VAL A 479 -11.44 -5.29 7.37
C VAL A 479 -12.07 -5.22 5.99
N TYR A 480 -11.65 -4.27 5.16
CA TYR A 480 -12.16 -4.13 3.80
C TYR A 480 -11.09 -4.46 2.75
N LEU A 481 -11.27 -5.57 2.04
CA LEU A 481 -10.38 -6.00 0.96
C LEU A 481 -11.06 -5.71 -0.37
N TYR A 482 -10.35 -5.07 -1.29
CA TYR A 482 -10.89 -4.78 -2.59
C TYR A 482 -9.86 -4.89 -3.68
N CYS A 483 -10.32 -5.28 -4.87
CA CYS A 483 -9.46 -5.62 -5.98
C CYS A 483 -9.88 -4.87 -7.24
N GLN A 484 -8.89 -4.70 -8.12
CA GLN A 484 -9.11 -4.40 -9.52
C GLN A 484 -9.78 -3.03 -9.77
N GLU A 485 -9.35 -1.99 -9.06
CA GLU A 485 -9.62 -0.59 -9.42
C GLU A 485 -9.07 -0.24 -10.82
N HIS A 486 -8.01 -0.92 -11.25
CA HIS A 486 -7.51 -0.85 -12.61
C HIS A 486 -7.98 -2.06 -13.42
N GLY A 487 -8.68 -1.80 -14.53
CA GLY A 487 -9.29 -2.85 -15.33
C GLY A 487 -8.32 -3.89 -15.91
N GLY A 488 -7.07 -3.51 -16.13
CA GLY A 488 -6.04 -4.34 -16.77
C GLY A 488 -5.35 -5.30 -15.81
N GLU A 489 -5.50 -5.11 -14.51
CA GLU A 489 -4.82 -5.84 -13.43
C GLU A 489 -5.63 -7.09 -13.05
N ILE A 490 -5.94 -7.92 -14.04
CA ILE A 490 -6.98 -8.97 -13.97
C ILE A 490 -6.69 -10.05 -12.92
N ALA A 491 -5.42 -10.24 -12.56
CA ALA A 491 -5.01 -11.21 -11.54
C ALA A 491 -5.45 -10.83 -10.11
N THR A 492 -5.63 -9.54 -9.84
CA THR A 492 -6.02 -9.02 -8.53
C THR A 492 -7.38 -9.55 -8.09
N SER A 493 -8.35 -9.62 -9.00
CA SER A 493 -9.68 -10.18 -8.71
C SER A 493 -9.60 -11.64 -8.24
N GLY A 494 -8.63 -12.41 -8.74
CA GLY A 494 -8.35 -13.77 -8.30
C GLY A 494 -7.99 -13.83 -6.81
N VAL A 495 -7.22 -12.88 -6.31
CA VAL A 495 -6.86 -12.77 -4.88
C VAL A 495 -8.11 -12.58 -4.02
N CYS A 496 -8.99 -11.64 -4.38
CA CYS A 496 -10.24 -11.42 -3.64
C CYS A 496 -11.17 -12.65 -3.68
N LEU A 497 -11.36 -13.25 -4.86
CA LEU A 497 -12.23 -14.43 -5.05
C LEU A 497 -11.71 -15.68 -4.32
N GLU A 498 -10.40 -15.85 -4.25
CA GLU A 498 -9.76 -16.92 -3.48
C GLU A 498 -9.89 -16.65 -1.98
N THR A 499 -9.56 -15.44 -1.52
CA THR A 499 -9.64 -15.04 -0.10
C THR A 499 -11.06 -15.26 0.45
N MET A 500 -12.11 -14.80 -0.25
CA MET A 500 -13.49 -14.99 0.19
C MET A 500 -13.89 -16.46 0.27
N SER A 501 -13.41 -17.28 -0.68
CA SER A 501 -13.70 -18.71 -0.72
C SER A 501 -13.00 -19.45 0.41
N ARG A 502 -11.72 -19.13 0.68
CA ARG A 502 -10.96 -19.70 1.80
C ARG A 502 -11.62 -19.41 3.14
N LEU A 503 -12.09 -18.17 3.35
CA LEU A 503 -12.71 -17.76 4.61
C LEU A 503 -13.98 -18.55 4.94
N VAL A 504 -14.90 -18.67 3.98
CA VAL A 504 -16.19 -19.34 4.25
C VAL A 504 -16.09 -20.86 4.21
N LYS A 505 -15.25 -21.44 3.34
CA LYS A 505 -15.15 -22.90 3.17
C LYS A 505 -14.31 -23.58 4.25
N ASN A 506 -13.40 -22.85 4.89
CA ASN A 506 -12.60 -23.37 6.01
C ASN A 506 -13.17 -23.00 7.39
N TYR A 507 -14.27 -22.26 7.43
CA TYR A 507 -14.94 -21.93 8.69
C TYR A 507 -15.45 -23.18 9.40
N GLY A 508 -15.08 -23.34 10.67
CA GLY A 508 -15.43 -24.51 11.50
C GLY A 508 -14.51 -25.72 11.32
N THR A 509 -13.64 -25.73 10.30
CA THR A 509 -12.65 -26.81 10.08
C THR A 509 -11.22 -26.37 10.31
N ASP A 510 -10.90 -25.12 10.05
CA ASP A 510 -9.59 -24.50 10.32
C ASP A 510 -9.71 -23.54 11.51
N PRO A 511 -9.00 -23.77 12.63
CA PRO A 511 -9.10 -22.92 13.82
C PRO A 511 -8.73 -21.46 13.59
N VAL A 512 -7.75 -21.19 12.72
CA VAL A 512 -7.28 -19.84 12.41
C VAL A 512 -8.33 -19.09 11.59
N THR A 513 -8.84 -19.68 10.50
CA THR A 513 -9.95 -19.10 9.73
C THR A 513 -11.18 -18.89 10.60
N THR A 514 -11.48 -19.85 11.49
CA THR A 514 -12.61 -19.75 12.42
C THR A 514 -12.44 -18.57 13.37
N SER A 515 -11.22 -18.32 13.88
CA SER A 515 -10.97 -17.18 14.76
C SER A 515 -11.15 -15.85 14.03
N TYR A 516 -10.78 -15.74 12.75
CA TYR A 516 -11.02 -14.53 11.96
C TYR A 516 -12.51 -14.27 11.77
N VAL A 517 -13.27 -15.26 11.28
CA VAL A 517 -14.71 -15.11 11.04
C VAL A 517 -15.49 -14.89 12.34
N ASP A 518 -15.07 -15.50 13.46
CA ASP A 518 -15.72 -15.32 14.76
C ASP A 518 -15.39 -13.97 15.41
N ASN A 519 -14.33 -13.25 15.01
CA ASN A 519 -13.87 -12.04 15.73
C ASN A 519 -13.71 -10.78 14.88
N LEU A 520 -13.83 -10.86 13.55
CA LEU A 520 -13.73 -9.75 12.60
C LEU A 520 -15.03 -9.54 11.81
N ASP A 521 -15.14 -8.38 11.17
CA ASP A 521 -16.17 -8.05 10.18
C ASP A 521 -15.51 -7.78 8.82
N ILE A 522 -15.53 -8.76 7.93
CA ILE A 522 -14.70 -8.76 6.73
C ILE A 522 -15.56 -8.42 5.52
N PHE A 523 -15.15 -7.44 4.71
CA PHE A 523 -15.83 -7.01 3.51
C PHE A 523 -14.92 -7.25 2.31
N ILE A 524 -15.41 -7.91 1.26
CA ILE A 524 -14.61 -8.20 0.06
C ILE A 524 -15.35 -7.76 -1.20
N LEU A 525 -14.80 -6.77 -1.92
CA LEU A 525 -15.27 -6.33 -3.25
C LEU A 525 -14.28 -6.79 -4.34
N PRO A 526 -14.60 -7.85 -5.10
CA PRO A 526 -13.64 -8.45 -6.02
C PRO A 526 -13.39 -7.64 -7.31
N PHE A 527 -14.30 -6.73 -7.68
CA PHE A 527 -14.20 -5.93 -8.90
C PHE A 527 -14.68 -4.51 -8.63
N ILE A 528 -13.75 -3.56 -8.44
CA ILE A 528 -14.10 -2.13 -8.42
C ILE A 528 -14.34 -1.64 -9.85
N ASN A 529 -13.39 -1.87 -10.77
CA ASN A 529 -13.54 -1.48 -12.17
C ASN A 529 -14.04 -2.65 -13.02
N ALA A 530 -15.29 -3.05 -12.81
CA ALA A 530 -15.92 -4.16 -13.54
C ALA A 530 -15.87 -3.94 -15.06
N ASP A 531 -16.09 -2.71 -15.50
CA ASP A 531 -16.19 -2.38 -16.93
C ASP A 531 -14.82 -2.46 -17.62
N GLY A 532 -13.78 -1.94 -16.97
CA GLY A 532 -12.40 -2.05 -17.42
C GLY A 532 -11.88 -3.49 -17.39
N ALA A 533 -12.35 -4.31 -16.44
CA ALA A 533 -12.06 -5.75 -16.40
C ALA A 533 -12.52 -6.43 -17.68
N THR A 534 -13.81 -6.28 -17.99
CA THR A 534 -14.44 -6.91 -19.14
C THR A 534 -13.76 -6.45 -20.43
N HIS A 535 -13.46 -5.15 -20.54
CA HIS A 535 -12.70 -4.61 -21.66
C HIS A 535 -11.29 -5.21 -21.77
N SER A 536 -10.59 -5.40 -20.66
CA SER A 536 -9.22 -5.94 -20.67
C SER A 536 -9.16 -7.42 -21.01
N ILE A 537 -10.23 -8.17 -20.76
CA ILE A 537 -10.37 -9.58 -21.13
C ILE A 537 -10.67 -9.77 -22.62
N TYR A 538 -11.60 -8.99 -23.19
CA TYR A 538 -12.10 -9.24 -24.55
C TYR A 538 -11.58 -8.28 -25.62
N ASP A 539 -11.18 -7.07 -25.26
CA ASP A 539 -10.82 -6.02 -26.21
C ASP A 539 -9.32 -5.72 -26.23
N SER A 540 -8.87 -4.96 -25.23
CA SER A 540 -7.46 -4.61 -25.04
C SER A 540 -7.22 -4.21 -23.58
N PRO A 541 -6.03 -4.51 -23.02
CA PRO A 541 -5.69 -4.15 -21.66
C PRO A 541 -5.83 -2.64 -21.44
N ARG A 542 -6.43 -2.24 -20.31
CA ARG A 542 -6.50 -0.83 -19.96
C ARG A 542 -6.65 -0.58 -18.46
N ARG A 543 -6.10 0.54 -18.00
CA ARG A 543 -6.17 0.94 -16.59
C ARG A 543 -7.52 1.53 -16.18
N THR A 544 -8.17 2.27 -17.07
CA THR A 544 -9.32 3.13 -16.77
C THR A 544 -10.68 2.42 -16.83
N ASN A 545 -11.72 3.04 -16.30
CA ASN A 545 -13.13 2.64 -16.49
C ASN A 545 -13.65 3.06 -17.89
N MET A 546 -14.93 2.81 -18.19
CA MET A 546 -15.54 3.09 -19.52
C MET A 546 -16.08 4.52 -19.67
N ALA A 547 -15.85 5.42 -18.70
CA ALA A 547 -16.40 6.76 -18.71
C ALA A 547 -16.02 7.57 -19.96
N ARG A 548 -16.90 8.48 -20.38
CA ARG A 548 -16.79 9.18 -21.68
C ARG A 548 -16.73 10.69 -21.57
N TRP A 549 -15.90 11.18 -20.67
CA TRP A 549 -15.79 12.63 -20.42
C TRP A 549 -15.18 13.43 -21.59
N CYS A 550 -14.48 12.79 -22.53
CA CYS A 550 -13.95 13.46 -23.72
C CYS A 550 -14.99 14.10 -24.65
N GLU A 551 -16.29 13.83 -24.46
CA GLU A 551 -17.38 14.46 -25.21
C GLU A 551 -17.61 15.93 -24.79
N ASP A 552 -17.17 16.34 -23.60
CA ASP A 552 -17.20 17.76 -23.19
C ASP A 552 -16.04 18.52 -23.86
N THR A 553 -16.28 18.95 -25.10
CA THR A 553 -15.29 19.71 -25.90
C THR A 553 -15.02 21.12 -25.38
N THR A 554 -15.80 21.62 -24.42
CA THR A 554 -15.47 22.88 -23.72
C THR A 554 -14.33 22.67 -22.76
N LYS A 555 -14.32 21.52 -22.08
CA LYS A 555 -13.28 21.13 -21.13
C LYS A 555 -12.10 20.41 -21.77
N TYR A 556 -12.35 19.61 -22.81
CA TYR A 556 -11.37 18.79 -23.53
C TYR A 556 -11.40 19.11 -25.03
N PRO A 557 -10.72 20.19 -25.45
CA PRO A 557 -10.84 20.74 -26.81
C PRO A 557 -10.32 19.82 -27.92
N GLU A 558 -9.53 18.79 -27.58
CA GLU A 558 -8.98 17.83 -28.53
C GLU A 558 -10.07 16.95 -29.18
N ASN A 559 -11.24 16.83 -28.54
CA ASN A 559 -12.38 16.04 -29.02
C ASN A 559 -11.97 14.62 -29.48
N LEU A 560 -11.29 13.88 -28.59
CA LEU A 560 -10.76 12.54 -28.84
C LEU A 560 -11.83 11.43 -28.76
N THR A 561 -12.99 11.67 -29.36
CA THR A 561 -14.18 10.81 -29.23
C THR A 561 -14.42 9.91 -30.45
N ASP A 562 -13.61 10.05 -31.50
CA ASP A 562 -13.70 9.25 -32.72
C ASP A 562 -13.35 7.77 -32.45
N PRO A 563 -13.84 6.82 -33.28
CA PRO A 563 -13.68 5.41 -32.97
C PRO A 563 -12.23 4.91 -33.00
N THR A 564 -11.26 5.65 -33.55
CA THR A 564 -9.84 5.26 -33.47
C THR A 564 -9.26 5.45 -32.06
N TYR A 565 -9.79 6.39 -31.27
CA TYR A 565 -9.35 6.69 -29.90
C TYR A 565 -10.20 6.00 -28.82
N ARG A 566 -11.11 5.10 -29.22
CA ARG A 566 -12.07 4.43 -28.33
C ARG A 566 -11.48 3.75 -27.09
N ASN A 567 -10.22 3.32 -27.16
CA ASN A 567 -9.52 2.62 -26.08
C ASN A 567 -8.68 3.54 -25.18
N SER A 568 -8.64 4.85 -25.47
CA SER A 568 -7.72 5.79 -24.82
C SER A 568 -8.38 6.70 -23.80
N TYR A 569 -9.71 6.82 -23.79
CA TYR A 569 -10.47 7.61 -22.81
C TYR A 569 -11.09 6.73 -21.72
N GLY A 570 -11.35 7.34 -20.56
CA GLY A 570 -11.84 6.70 -19.34
C GLY A 570 -11.17 7.30 -18.11
N VAL A 571 -11.73 7.11 -16.93
CA VAL A 571 -11.16 7.61 -15.68
C VAL A 571 -10.37 6.53 -14.97
N ASN A 572 -9.22 6.91 -14.43
CA ASN A 572 -8.47 6.10 -13.48
C ASN A 572 -9.10 6.29 -12.10
N ILE A 573 -9.77 5.25 -11.61
CA ILE A 573 -10.49 5.25 -10.33
C ILE A 573 -9.52 5.58 -9.18
N ASN A 574 -8.30 5.03 -9.19
CA ASN A 574 -7.26 5.30 -8.19
C ASN A 574 -6.53 6.64 -8.41
N ARG A 575 -7.15 7.58 -9.14
CA ARG A 575 -6.78 9.00 -9.23
C ARG A 575 -7.97 9.94 -8.97
N ASN A 576 -9.16 9.39 -8.74
CA ASN A 576 -10.42 10.14 -8.66
C ASN A 576 -10.79 10.55 -7.22
N PHE A 577 -10.02 10.15 -6.20
CA PHE A 577 -10.33 10.42 -4.80
C PHE A 577 -10.04 11.88 -4.39
N SER A 578 -10.59 12.30 -3.24
CA SER A 578 -10.75 13.71 -2.85
C SER A 578 -9.65 14.31 -1.98
N VAL A 579 -8.54 13.58 -1.76
CA VAL A 579 -7.45 14.06 -0.91
C VAL A 579 -6.11 13.75 -1.54
N GLY A 580 -5.18 14.71 -1.45
CA GLY A 580 -3.90 14.60 -2.16
C GLY A 580 -4.12 14.45 -3.65
N SER A 581 -5.16 15.09 -4.19
CA SER A 581 -5.66 14.85 -5.54
C SER A 581 -4.92 15.71 -6.57
N GLY A 582 -5.12 15.39 -7.86
CA GLY A 582 -4.65 16.26 -8.93
C GLY A 582 -5.27 17.66 -8.88
N PHE A 583 -6.46 17.79 -8.28
CA PHE A 583 -7.15 19.08 -8.10
C PHE A 583 -6.58 19.89 -6.93
N ASP A 584 -5.97 19.21 -5.95
CA ASP A 584 -5.21 19.81 -4.84
C ASP A 584 -3.80 20.28 -5.26
N GLY A 585 -3.38 19.99 -6.50
CA GLY A 585 -2.04 20.31 -7.01
C GLY A 585 -0.98 19.22 -6.77
N PHE A 586 -1.40 18.01 -6.41
CA PHE A 586 -0.52 16.85 -6.27
C PHE A 586 -0.28 16.16 -7.62
N GLN A 587 0.82 15.42 -7.71
CA GLN A 587 1.30 14.82 -8.96
C GLN A 587 0.94 13.35 -9.12
N GLY A 588 0.98 12.85 -10.36
CA GLY A 588 0.62 11.48 -10.72
C GLY A 588 -0.77 11.31 -11.30
N ALA A 589 -1.51 12.41 -11.47
CA ALA A 589 -2.84 12.49 -12.06
C ALA A 589 -2.90 13.53 -13.19
N SER A 590 -3.74 13.30 -14.21
CA SER A 590 -4.11 14.29 -15.23
C SER A 590 -5.51 14.83 -14.94
N ILE A 591 -5.67 16.15 -14.89
CA ILE A 591 -6.98 16.83 -14.76
C ILE A 591 -7.40 17.59 -16.03
N THR A 592 -6.46 17.78 -16.97
CA THR A 592 -6.66 18.58 -18.20
C THR A 592 -6.86 17.71 -19.44
N GLY A 593 -6.34 16.49 -19.47
CA GLY A 593 -6.48 15.55 -20.59
C GLY A 593 -7.37 14.38 -20.24
N CYS A 594 -8.47 14.19 -21.00
CA CYS A 594 -9.44 13.10 -20.82
C CYS A 594 -9.01 11.75 -21.43
N ALA A 595 -7.90 11.75 -22.19
CA ALA A 595 -7.31 10.56 -22.78
C ALA A 595 -6.00 10.24 -22.06
N GLY A 596 -5.86 9.01 -21.56
CA GLY A 596 -4.68 8.54 -20.84
C GLY A 596 -5.01 7.67 -19.63
N SER A 597 -4.04 6.89 -19.20
CA SER A 597 -4.18 5.93 -18.10
C SER A 597 -4.25 6.58 -16.71
N ASN A 598 -3.91 7.87 -16.58
CA ASN A 598 -3.87 8.60 -15.31
C ASN A 598 -4.88 9.76 -15.24
N PHE A 599 -5.88 9.80 -16.13
CA PHE A 599 -6.92 10.82 -16.07
C PHE A 599 -7.76 10.65 -14.79
N ALA A 600 -7.80 11.69 -13.95
CA ALA A 600 -8.50 11.71 -12.67
C ALA A 600 -10.00 11.96 -12.77
N GLY A 601 -10.54 12.13 -13.98
CA GLY A 601 -11.93 12.53 -14.18
C GLY A 601 -12.12 14.05 -14.24
N PRO A 602 -13.35 14.52 -14.50
CA PRO A 602 -13.65 15.94 -14.55
C PRO A 602 -13.65 16.61 -13.18
N ALA A 603 -13.85 15.85 -12.10
CA ALA A 603 -13.84 16.34 -10.73
C ALA A 603 -13.52 15.16 -9.81
N GLU A 604 -13.13 15.46 -8.57
CA GLU A 604 -13.04 14.46 -7.52
C GLU A 604 -14.38 13.74 -7.35
N LEU A 605 -14.31 12.45 -7.11
CA LEU A 605 -15.45 11.57 -6.87
C LEU A 605 -16.48 11.59 -8.01
N SER A 606 -16.05 11.89 -9.24
CA SER A 606 -16.93 11.89 -10.42
C SER A 606 -17.41 10.49 -10.81
N GLU A 607 -16.67 9.44 -10.45
CA GLU A 607 -16.97 8.08 -10.85
C GLU A 607 -17.85 7.34 -9.82
N PRO A 608 -18.88 6.60 -10.26
CA PRO A 608 -19.73 5.82 -9.36
C PRO A 608 -18.95 4.74 -8.60
N GLU A 609 -17.92 4.15 -9.22
CA GLU A 609 -17.06 3.15 -8.59
C GLU A 609 -16.32 3.73 -7.37
N THR A 610 -15.76 4.94 -7.50
CA THR A 610 -15.10 5.67 -6.39
C THR A 610 -16.10 5.99 -5.28
N ARG A 611 -17.32 6.44 -5.63
CA ARG A 611 -18.36 6.74 -4.63
C ARG A 611 -18.87 5.49 -3.91
N ASN A 612 -18.94 4.35 -4.59
CA ASN A 612 -19.30 3.07 -3.99
C ASN A 612 -18.26 2.60 -2.95
N GLU A 613 -16.97 2.81 -3.23
CA GLU A 613 -15.91 2.51 -2.27
C GLU A 613 -15.97 3.42 -1.04
N ILE A 614 -16.19 4.73 -1.24
CA ILE A 614 -16.39 5.66 -0.14
C ILE A 614 -17.65 5.32 0.65
N TRP A 615 -18.71 4.86 -0.01
CA TRP A 615 -19.96 4.46 0.65
C TRP A 615 -19.73 3.32 1.64
N ILE A 616 -18.96 2.28 1.30
CA ILE A 616 -18.73 1.18 2.23
C ILE A 616 -17.91 1.64 3.44
N GLN A 617 -16.86 2.44 3.22
CA GLN A 617 -16.06 3.05 4.29
C GLN A 617 -16.89 3.97 5.19
N ASN A 618 -17.89 4.66 4.62
CA ASN A 618 -18.78 5.54 5.37
C ASN A 618 -19.93 4.83 6.08
N THR A 619 -20.40 3.72 5.53
CA THR A 619 -21.54 2.98 6.07
C THR A 619 -21.10 2.11 7.26
N PHE A 620 -19.92 1.48 7.16
CA PHE A 620 -19.42 0.55 8.17
C PHE A 620 -18.25 1.17 8.94
N LYS A 621 -18.60 1.97 9.97
CA LYS A 621 -17.62 2.73 10.78
C LYS A 621 -16.69 1.86 11.65
N ASN A 622 -16.97 0.56 11.75
CA ASN A 622 -16.10 -0.40 12.40
C ASN A 622 -14.94 -0.87 11.50
N ILE A 623 -14.96 -0.58 10.19
CA ILE A 623 -13.81 -0.79 9.31
C ILE A 623 -12.62 0.02 9.85
N LYS A 624 -11.54 -0.68 10.19
CA LYS A 624 -10.30 -0.06 10.66
C LYS A 624 -9.12 -0.34 9.74
N PHE A 625 -9.18 -1.43 8.99
CA PHE A 625 -8.16 -1.84 8.04
C PHE A 625 -8.77 -1.97 6.65
N SER A 626 -8.04 -1.55 5.64
CA SER A 626 -8.38 -1.83 4.25
C SER A 626 -7.13 -2.19 3.46
N ASN A 627 -7.34 -2.94 2.36
CA ASN A 627 -6.27 -3.30 1.44
C ASN A 627 -6.76 -3.22 0.01
N ASN A 628 -6.15 -2.32 -0.76
CA ASN A 628 -6.36 -2.18 -2.19
C ASN A 628 -5.38 -3.08 -2.94
N ILE A 629 -5.87 -3.93 -3.82
CA ILE A 629 -5.05 -4.96 -4.46
C ILE A 629 -4.89 -4.63 -5.94
N HIS A 630 -3.66 -4.25 -6.30
CA HIS A 630 -3.17 -3.90 -7.63
C HIS A 630 -2.18 -4.92 -8.19
N SER A 631 -1.80 -4.75 -9.45
CA SER A 631 -0.66 -5.43 -10.07
C SER A 631 0.09 -4.48 -11.04
N SER A 632 1.41 -4.53 -11.17
CA SER A 632 2.33 -5.55 -10.66
C SER A 632 3.60 -4.95 -10.07
N GLY A 633 4.33 -5.73 -9.28
CA GLY A 633 5.70 -5.39 -8.94
C GLY A 633 6.20 -5.94 -7.62
N GLY A 634 5.37 -6.66 -6.86
CA GLY A 634 5.73 -7.20 -5.55
C GLY A 634 5.95 -6.08 -4.53
N LEU A 635 4.98 -5.19 -4.35
CA LEU A 635 5.03 -4.10 -3.37
C LEU A 635 3.96 -4.26 -2.29
N PHE A 636 4.26 -3.81 -1.07
CA PHE A 636 3.29 -3.65 0.00
C PHE A 636 3.40 -2.26 0.61
N MET A 637 2.37 -1.45 0.43
CA MET A 637 2.47 0.00 0.59
C MET A 637 1.40 0.56 1.51
N TRP A 638 1.60 1.81 1.93
CA TRP A 638 0.66 2.58 2.75
C TRP A 638 0.88 4.08 2.55
N VAL A 639 0.08 4.89 3.24
CA VAL A 639 0.12 6.36 3.18
C VAL A 639 1.42 6.98 3.72
N PRO A 640 1.82 8.18 3.28
CA PRO A 640 1.20 8.99 2.22
C PRO A 640 1.42 8.44 0.80
N GLY A 641 0.42 8.65 -0.06
CA GLY A 641 0.38 8.25 -1.46
C GLY A 641 0.79 9.31 -2.46
N ALA A 642 0.79 10.59 -2.08
CA ALA A 642 1.02 11.68 -3.02
C ALA A 642 1.93 12.80 -2.49
N TYR A 643 2.56 13.50 -3.43
CA TYR A 643 3.25 14.78 -3.19
C TYR A 643 3.03 15.81 -4.29
N THR A 644 3.30 17.08 -3.96
CA THR A 644 3.33 18.21 -4.92
C THR A 644 4.62 18.20 -5.75
N PRO A 645 4.77 19.03 -6.80
CA PRO A 645 6.04 19.13 -7.55
C PRO A 645 7.28 19.36 -6.69
N LYS A 646 7.13 20.06 -5.56
CA LYS A 646 8.20 20.31 -4.59
C LYS A 646 8.45 19.14 -3.62
N ARG A 647 7.85 17.98 -3.89
CA ARG A 647 7.82 16.80 -3.03
C ARG A 647 7.32 17.11 -1.61
N GLU A 648 6.40 18.06 -1.49
CA GLU A 648 5.68 18.29 -0.24
C GLU A 648 4.59 17.22 -0.15
N THR A 649 4.66 16.36 0.87
CA THR A 649 3.80 15.18 0.99
C THR A 649 2.57 15.49 1.83
N LEU A 650 1.56 14.63 1.74
CA LEU A 650 0.59 14.55 2.82
C LEU A 650 1.30 14.21 4.15
N PRO A 651 0.75 14.62 5.31
CA PRO A 651 1.42 14.43 6.60
C PRO A 651 1.68 12.95 6.88
N TYR A 652 2.94 12.59 7.09
CA TYR A 652 3.30 11.25 7.55
C TYR A 652 2.55 10.89 8.84
N PRO A 653 2.08 9.63 8.98
CA PRO A 653 1.66 9.11 10.26
C PRO A 653 2.75 9.29 11.33
N ASP A 654 2.33 9.33 12.60
CA ASP A 654 3.29 9.36 13.70
C ASP A 654 4.19 8.11 13.69
N TYR A 655 5.33 8.19 14.38
CA TYR A 655 6.36 7.16 14.25
C TYR A 655 5.86 5.80 14.79
N GLY A 656 5.05 5.81 15.84
CA GLY A 656 4.40 4.62 16.38
C GLY A 656 3.45 3.96 15.38
N THR A 657 2.65 4.74 14.65
CA THR A 657 1.78 4.22 13.59
C THR A 657 2.60 3.63 12.44
N LEU A 658 3.69 4.27 12.02
CA LEU A 658 4.57 3.71 10.99
C LEU A 658 5.19 2.38 11.44
N ASN A 659 5.60 2.27 12.71
CA ASN A 659 6.08 1.00 13.28
C ASN A 659 4.97 -0.08 13.28
N PHE A 660 3.72 0.32 13.53
CA PHE A 660 2.57 -0.59 13.49
C PHE A 660 2.28 -1.05 12.05
N PHE A 661 2.49 -0.18 11.07
CA PHE A 661 2.41 -0.54 9.65
C PHE A 661 3.51 -1.53 9.27
N ASP A 662 4.75 -1.32 9.72
CA ASP A 662 5.85 -2.28 9.56
C ASP A 662 5.58 -3.63 10.27
N GLN A 663 4.94 -3.61 11.45
CA GLN A 663 4.52 -4.81 12.17
C GLN A 663 3.45 -5.59 11.38
N THR A 664 2.43 -4.90 10.88
CA THR A 664 1.40 -5.50 10.03
C THR A 664 2.00 -6.06 8.74
N ALA A 665 2.92 -5.31 8.12
CA ALA A 665 3.66 -5.75 6.94
C ALA A 665 4.37 -7.08 7.18
N SER A 666 4.99 -7.25 8.34
CA SER A 666 5.70 -8.49 8.70
C SER A 666 4.79 -9.72 8.67
N HIS A 667 3.55 -9.62 9.17
CA HIS A 667 2.57 -10.71 9.07
C HIS A 667 2.15 -10.99 7.63
N VAL A 668 1.91 -9.92 6.87
CA VAL A 668 1.44 -9.98 5.49
C VAL A 668 2.49 -10.60 4.57
N VAL A 669 3.73 -10.09 4.58
CA VAL A 669 4.80 -10.60 3.71
C VAL A 669 5.24 -12.02 4.11
N ALA A 670 5.12 -12.40 5.39
CA ALA A 670 5.30 -13.78 5.83
C ALA A 670 4.19 -14.71 5.29
N GLY A 671 2.95 -14.23 5.25
CA GLY A 671 1.82 -14.92 4.63
C GLY A 671 2.06 -15.15 3.13
N ILE A 672 2.50 -14.12 2.40
CA ILE A 672 2.88 -14.22 0.98
C ILE A 672 3.97 -15.28 0.79
N LYS A 673 5.05 -15.22 1.58
CA LYS A 673 6.15 -16.20 1.53
C LYS A 673 5.69 -17.65 1.72
N SER A 674 4.63 -17.90 2.49
CA SER A 674 4.18 -19.25 2.85
C SER A 674 3.82 -20.15 1.66
N HIS A 675 3.40 -19.58 0.53
CA HIS A 675 2.90 -20.37 -0.60
C HIS A 675 4.03 -21.01 -1.41
N ARG A 676 4.96 -20.18 -1.91
CA ARG A 676 6.05 -20.63 -2.80
C ARG A 676 7.42 -20.01 -2.49
N GLY A 677 7.55 -19.32 -1.35
CA GLY A 677 8.80 -18.70 -0.92
C GLY A 677 9.08 -17.33 -1.55
N THR A 678 8.07 -16.69 -2.14
CA THR A 678 8.18 -15.32 -2.66
C THR A 678 8.54 -14.35 -1.54
N ALA A 679 9.43 -13.40 -1.83
CA ALA A 679 9.95 -12.48 -0.85
C ALA A 679 9.75 -11.03 -1.30
N ILE A 680 8.68 -10.41 -0.81
CA ILE A 680 8.50 -8.96 -0.93
C ILE A 680 9.64 -8.27 -0.21
N LEU A 681 10.41 -7.48 -0.95
CA LEU A 681 11.67 -6.92 -0.48
C LEU A 681 11.43 -5.75 0.50
N PRO A 682 12.35 -5.51 1.46
CA PRO A 682 12.28 -4.34 2.34
C PRO A 682 12.20 -3.00 1.59
N GLN A 683 12.88 -2.89 0.44
CA GLN A 683 12.84 -1.70 -0.42
C GLN A 683 11.47 -1.49 -1.08
N LYS A 684 10.69 -2.56 -1.24
CA LYS A 684 9.35 -2.54 -1.86
C LYS A 684 8.22 -2.50 -0.82
N THR A 685 8.57 -2.29 0.45
CA THR A 685 7.63 -2.24 1.56
C THR A 685 7.75 -0.92 2.30
N GLY A 686 6.72 -0.09 2.28
CA GLY A 686 6.81 1.27 2.85
C GLY A 686 5.71 2.21 2.37
N PRO A 687 5.78 3.49 2.76
CA PRO A 687 4.94 4.53 2.19
C PRO A 687 5.00 4.53 0.65
N VAL A 688 3.86 4.69 -0.03
CA VAL A 688 3.76 4.66 -1.51
C VAL A 688 4.76 5.63 -2.15
N ILE A 689 4.88 6.85 -1.63
CA ILE A 689 5.82 7.86 -2.14
C ILE A 689 7.31 7.53 -1.92
N ASP A 690 7.62 6.54 -1.09
CA ASP A 690 8.98 6.11 -0.79
C ASP A 690 9.40 4.88 -1.60
N VAL A 691 8.43 4.07 -2.06
CA VAL A 691 8.70 2.78 -2.73
C VAL A 691 8.17 2.70 -4.17
N LEU A 692 7.33 3.65 -4.58
CA LEU A 692 6.71 3.69 -5.90
C LEU A 692 6.90 5.03 -6.60
N TYR A 693 5.91 5.94 -6.53
CA TYR A 693 5.89 7.28 -7.11
C TYR A 693 4.67 8.05 -6.56
N SER A 694 4.52 9.36 -6.85
CA SER A 694 3.33 10.10 -6.41
C SER A 694 2.06 9.64 -7.12
N ALA A 695 1.07 9.17 -6.37
CA ALA A 695 -0.21 8.69 -6.86
C ALA A 695 -1.35 9.63 -6.42
N ALA A 696 -1.42 10.83 -6.99
CA ALA A 696 -2.43 11.81 -6.60
C ALA A 696 -3.87 11.29 -6.68
N GLY A 697 -4.64 11.43 -5.59
CA GLY A 697 -6.04 11.02 -5.50
C GLY A 697 -6.24 9.51 -5.45
N ASN A 698 -5.40 8.79 -4.70
CA ASN A 698 -5.51 7.33 -4.49
C ASN A 698 -6.45 6.96 -3.32
N SER A 699 -6.95 5.72 -3.32
CA SER A 699 -7.91 5.23 -2.33
C SER A 699 -7.32 5.04 -0.93
N ALA A 700 -6.06 4.66 -0.77
CA ALA A 700 -5.42 4.50 0.53
C ALA A 700 -5.31 5.84 1.30
N ASP A 701 -4.95 6.92 0.60
CA ASP A 701 -4.96 8.28 1.16
C ASP A 701 -6.37 8.70 1.58
N GLN A 702 -7.40 8.41 0.75
CA GLN A 702 -8.80 8.67 1.13
C GLN A 702 -9.18 7.93 2.41
N ALA A 703 -8.87 6.63 2.48
CA ALA A 703 -9.20 5.79 3.63
C ALA A 703 -8.58 6.35 4.92
N TRP A 704 -7.30 6.77 4.87
CA TRP A 704 -6.58 7.27 6.03
C TRP A 704 -6.99 8.69 6.42
N TYR A 705 -6.80 9.67 5.52
CA TYR A 705 -6.91 11.09 5.88
C TYR A 705 -8.36 11.55 6.04
N VAL A 706 -9.32 10.90 5.37
CA VAL A 706 -10.73 11.27 5.46
C VAL A 706 -11.49 10.37 6.43
N ASN A 707 -11.21 9.06 6.43
CA ASN A 707 -12.01 8.08 7.17
C ASN A 707 -11.30 7.48 8.40
N GLY A 708 -10.01 7.74 8.62
CA GLY A 708 -9.25 7.18 9.75
C GLY A 708 -9.02 5.67 9.68
N ILE A 709 -9.14 5.10 8.48
CA ILE A 709 -8.94 3.69 8.15
C ILE A 709 -7.50 3.48 7.70
N VAL A 710 -6.84 2.44 8.19
CA VAL A 710 -5.51 2.06 7.73
C VAL A 710 -5.62 1.47 6.33
N GLY A 711 -5.29 2.25 5.31
CA GLY A 711 -5.24 1.81 3.92
C GLY A 711 -3.87 1.25 3.56
N TYR A 712 -3.83 -0.03 3.21
CA TYR A 712 -2.69 -0.69 2.57
C TYR A 712 -2.93 -0.87 1.08
N ASP A 713 -1.85 -1.06 0.33
CA ASP A 713 -1.88 -1.38 -1.09
C ASP A 713 -0.95 -2.57 -1.41
N PHE A 714 -1.44 -3.54 -2.16
CA PHE A 714 -0.61 -4.55 -2.82
C PHE A 714 -0.34 -4.18 -4.26
N GLU A 715 0.89 -4.39 -4.71
CA GLU A 715 1.18 -4.65 -6.11
C GLU A 715 1.60 -6.11 -6.22
N ILE A 716 0.68 -6.98 -6.65
CA ILE A 716 0.93 -8.43 -6.73
C ILE A 716 1.94 -8.77 -7.83
N GLY A 717 2.45 -10.00 -7.84
CA GLY A 717 3.42 -10.45 -8.85
C GLY A 717 4.80 -9.82 -8.67
N ASP A 718 5.72 -10.57 -8.08
CA ASP A 718 7.13 -10.15 -7.86
C ASP A 718 8.07 -10.77 -8.91
N THR A 719 9.29 -10.25 -9.00
CA THR A 719 10.33 -10.78 -9.88
C THR A 719 10.78 -12.16 -9.39
N HIS A 720 10.72 -13.15 -10.28
CA HIS A 720 11.19 -14.50 -9.98
C HIS A 720 12.73 -14.55 -9.83
N TYR A 721 13.24 -15.48 -9.04
CA TYR A 721 14.68 -15.74 -8.95
C TYR A 721 15.03 -17.07 -9.62
N ASN A 722 16.15 -17.15 -10.36
CA ASN A 722 16.53 -18.36 -11.10
C ASN A 722 17.24 -19.35 -10.15
N ASP A 723 16.80 -20.61 -10.17
CA ASP A 723 17.38 -21.71 -9.39
C ASP A 723 18.80 -22.14 -9.82
N THR A 724 19.31 -21.67 -10.97
CA THR A 724 20.55 -22.24 -11.58
C THR A 724 21.73 -21.28 -11.75
N GLY A 725 21.65 -20.02 -11.32
CA GLY A 725 22.76 -19.07 -11.50
C GLY A 725 22.64 -17.84 -10.61
N SER A 726 23.78 -17.20 -10.34
CA SER A 726 23.91 -15.97 -9.56
C SER A 726 23.21 -14.78 -10.22
N GLY A 727 21.87 -14.71 -10.12
CA GLY A 727 21.05 -13.57 -10.54
C GLY A 727 19.54 -13.85 -10.53
N PRO A 728 18.69 -12.80 -10.48
CA PRO A 728 17.24 -12.93 -10.61
C PRO A 728 16.84 -13.61 -11.93
N ALA A 729 15.77 -14.41 -11.93
CA ALA A 729 15.17 -14.90 -13.17
C ALA A 729 14.51 -13.69 -13.84
N THR A 730 14.79 -13.50 -15.12
CA THR A 730 14.33 -12.34 -15.90
C THR A 730 12.88 -12.46 -16.35
N CYS A 731 12.00 -13.05 -15.52
CA CYS A 731 10.58 -13.21 -15.79
C CYS A 731 9.80 -12.25 -14.90
N SER A 732 9.16 -11.24 -15.50
CA SER A 732 8.24 -10.34 -14.81
C SER A 732 6.80 -10.70 -15.19
N PRO A 733 5.88 -10.86 -14.22
CA PRO A 733 4.50 -11.27 -14.47
C PRO A 733 3.67 -10.23 -15.23
N GLY A 734 3.97 -8.94 -15.05
CA GLY A 734 3.18 -7.84 -15.58
C GLY A 734 1.73 -7.84 -15.05
N GLN A 735 0.83 -7.10 -15.72
CA GLN A 735 -0.55 -6.89 -15.24
C GLN A 735 -1.51 -8.04 -15.60
N GLN A 736 -1.14 -8.88 -16.57
CA GLN A 736 -1.96 -9.98 -17.08
C GLN A 736 -1.13 -11.26 -17.22
N PRO A 737 -0.56 -11.79 -16.13
CA PRO A 737 0.18 -13.04 -16.18
C PRO A 737 -0.73 -14.17 -16.70
N PRO A 738 -0.19 -15.19 -17.38
CA PRO A 738 -1.02 -16.28 -17.87
C PRO A 738 -1.54 -17.12 -16.68
N PHE A 739 -2.84 -17.42 -16.69
CA PHE A 739 -3.45 -18.24 -15.63
C PHE A 739 -3.05 -19.73 -15.74
N GLY A 740 -2.83 -20.21 -16.96
CA GLY A 740 -2.49 -21.60 -17.25
C GLY A 740 -1.11 -21.76 -17.89
N ALA A 741 -0.94 -22.85 -18.64
CA ALA A 741 0.31 -23.16 -19.31
C ALA A 741 0.75 -22.04 -20.27
N ASN A 742 2.02 -21.62 -20.18
CA ASN A 742 2.63 -20.70 -21.13
C ASN A 742 3.83 -21.38 -21.83
N PRO A 743 3.63 -21.96 -23.02
CA PRO A 743 4.71 -22.67 -23.73
C PRO A 743 5.80 -21.73 -24.26
N THR A 744 5.52 -20.42 -24.38
CA THR A 744 6.48 -19.42 -24.87
C THR A 744 7.36 -18.84 -23.77
N ASN A 745 6.87 -18.85 -22.52
CA ASN A 745 7.62 -18.45 -21.34
C ASN A 745 7.18 -19.31 -20.16
N THR A 746 7.85 -20.45 -19.98
CA THR A 746 7.49 -21.46 -18.98
C THR A 746 7.67 -20.99 -17.54
N CYS A 747 8.51 -19.97 -17.32
CA CYS A 747 8.72 -19.33 -16.02
C CYS A 747 7.46 -18.63 -15.49
N LEU A 748 6.57 -18.17 -16.39
CA LEU A 748 5.30 -17.54 -16.03
C LEU A 748 4.12 -18.53 -16.08
N SER A 749 4.36 -19.82 -16.35
CA SER A 749 3.29 -20.79 -16.48
C SER A 749 2.51 -20.94 -15.17
N GLY A 750 1.19 -20.67 -15.21
CA GLY A 750 0.35 -20.72 -14.01
C GLY A 750 0.48 -19.51 -13.08
N GLU A 751 1.20 -18.47 -13.49
CA GLU A 751 1.55 -17.35 -12.62
C GLU A 751 0.32 -16.61 -12.08
N GLY A 752 -0.71 -16.42 -12.90
CA GLY A 752 -1.96 -15.80 -12.45
C GLY A 752 -2.69 -16.59 -11.36
N ASN A 753 -2.61 -17.93 -11.38
CA ASN A 753 -3.13 -18.76 -10.29
C ASN A 753 -2.25 -18.63 -9.04
N ALA A 754 -0.93 -18.75 -9.21
CA ALA A 754 0.03 -18.69 -8.12
C ALA A 754 -0.03 -17.35 -7.35
N GLU A 755 -0.13 -16.22 -8.06
CA GLU A 755 -0.35 -14.91 -7.44
C GLU A 755 -1.66 -14.86 -6.66
N GLY A 756 -2.74 -15.39 -7.23
CA GLY A 756 -4.03 -15.53 -6.53
C GLY A 756 -3.91 -16.29 -5.20
N GLN A 757 -3.13 -17.37 -5.18
CA GLN A 757 -2.90 -18.18 -3.98
C GLN A 757 -2.01 -17.47 -2.94
N GLU A 758 -0.92 -16.88 -3.41
CA GLU A 758 0.13 -16.24 -2.62
C GLU A 758 -0.39 -15.01 -1.87
N PHE A 759 -1.02 -14.09 -2.59
CA PHE A 759 -1.51 -12.84 -2.00
C PHE A 759 -2.80 -13.04 -1.19
N SER A 760 -3.53 -14.14 -1.42
CA SER A 760 -4.61 -14.54 -0.50
C SER A 760 -4.06 -14.97 0.87
N SER A 761 -2.88 -15.60 0.90
CA SER A 761 -2.17 -15.86 2.15
C SER A 761 -1.66 -14.57 2.80
N GLY A 762 -1.26 -13.58 1.98
CA GLY A 762 -0.97 -12.22 2.44
C GLY A 762 -2.17 -11.54 3.13
N ASN A 763 -3.36 -11.64 2.54
CA ASN A 763 -4.59 -11.14 3.15
C ASN A 763 -4.88 -11.81 4.50
N TYR A 764 -4.59 -13.11 4.65
CA TYR A 764 -4.69 -13.80 5.95
C TYR A 764 -3.74 -13.21 7.00
N GLY A 765 -2.53 -12.76 6.60
CA GLY A 765 -1.61 -12.03 7.49
C GLY A 765 -2.16 -10.67 7.93
N LEU A 766 -2.89 -9.97 7.05
CA LEU A 766 -3.58 -8.73 7.40
C LEU A 766 -4.75 -9.00 8.36
N LEU A 767 -5.52 -10.07 8.15
CA LEU A 767 -6.58 -10.48 9.07
C LEU A 767 -6.04 -10.83 10.46
N GLN A 768 -4.87 -11.49 10.53
CA GLN A 768 -4.18 -11.72 11.80
C GLN A 768 -3.86 -10.40 12.50
N SER A 769 -3.30 -9.42 11.78
CA SER A 769 -2.96 -8.10 12.33
C SER A 769 -4.19 -7.34 12.83
N ALA A 770 -5.31 -7.44 12.11
CA ALA A 770 -6.59 -6.85 12.52
C ALA A 770 -7.16 -7.53 13.77
N LEU A 771 -7.01 -8.86 13.88
CA LEU A 771 -7.40 -9.62 15.08
C LEU A 771 -6.54 -9.24 16.28
N ASP A 772 -5.23 -9.13 16.09
CA ASP A 772 -4.28 -8.74 17.14
C ASP A 772 -4.59 -7.32 17.63
N TYR A 773 -4.82 -6.37 16.73
CA TYR A 773 -5.33 -5.04 17.07
C TYR A 773 -6.66 -5.09 17.83
N GLY A 774 -7.57 -5.98 17.44
CA GLY A 774 -8.86 -6.16 18.12
C GLY A 774 -8.73 -6.66 19.55
N ASN A 775 -7.74 -7.50 19.81
CA ASN A 775 -7.47 -8.14 21.10
C ASN A 775 -6.51 -7.36 22.00
N ASP A 776 -5.78 -6.40 21.44
CA ASP A 776 -4.84 -5.59 22.19
C ASP A 776 -5.55 -4.72 23.24
N THR A 777 -5.12 -4.89 24.48
CA THR A 777 -5.57 -4.20 25.69
C THR A 777 -4.41 -3.85 26.62
N VAL A 778 -3.17 -4.09 26.18
CA VAL A 778 -1.97 -4.00 27.02
C VAL A 778 -1.15 -2.80 26.58
N ALA A 779 -0.78 -1.95 27.53
CA ALA A 779 0.04 -0.79 27.21
C ALA A 779 1.49 -1.18 26.86
N PRO A 780 2.14 -0.42 25.95
CA PRO A 780 3.51 -0.68 25.55
C PRO A 780 4.47 -0.51 26.73
N VAL A 781 5.48 -1.39 26.76
CA VAL A 781 6.58 -1.39 27.72
C VAL A 781 7.80 -0.76 27.07
N VAL A 782 8.15 0.44 27.54
CA VAL A 782 9.28 1.20 27.01
C VAL A 782 10.42 1.31 28.01
N GLY A 783 11.61 0.92 27.55
CA GLY A 783 12.88 1.04 28.25
C GLY A 783 13.79 2.11 27.62
N THR A 784 14.98 2.26 28.20
CA THR A 784 16.04 3.10 27.67
C THR A 784 17.38 2.38 27.73
N ASP A 785 18.12 2.43 26.62
CA ASP A 785 19.53 2.11 26.58
C ASP A 785 20.32 3.42 26.80
N VAL A 786 21.07 3.49 27.89
CA VAL A 786 21.82 4.69 28.28
C VAL A 786 23.32 4.38 28.24
N THR A 787 24.08 5.16 27.48
CA THR A 787 25.55 5.13 27.46
C THR A 787 26.12 6.47 27.89
N SER A 788 27.33 6.48 28.46
CA SER A 788 28.04 7.72 28.83
C SER A 788 29.34 7.83 28.05
N ASP A 789 29.64 9.03 27.56
CA ASP A 789 30.90 9.35 26.89
C ASP A 789 32.08 9.54 27.88
N GLY A 790 31.82 9.48 29.19
CA GLY A 790 32.80 9.75 30.24
C GLY A 790 33.27 11.21 30.33
N LYS A 791 32.73 12.11 29.48
CA LYS A 791 33.08 13.53 29.34
C LYS A 791 31.92 14.47 29.70
N GLY A 792 30.80 13.93 30.16
CA GLY A 792 29.66 14.72 30.64
C GLY A 792 28.47 14.72 29.70
N THR A 793 28.32 13.72 28.85
CA THR A 793 27.13 13.48 28.03
C THR A 793 26.61 12.06 28.26
N TYR A 794 25.29 11.93 28.38
CA TYR A 794 24.58 10.66 28.39
C TYR A 794 23.76 10.54 27.10
N THR A 795 24.06 9.51 26.31
CA THR A 795 23.31 9.20 25.10
C THR A 795 22.22 8.20 25.44
N VAL A 796 20.97 8.57 25.17
CA VAL A 796 19.78 7.79 25.49
C VAL A 796 19.06 7.37 24.22
N LYS A 797 18.80 6.06 24.08
CA LYS A 797 17.93 5.48 23.06
C LYS A 797 16.75 4.80 23.74
N PHE A 798 15.54 5.00 23.24
CA PHE A 798 14.39 4.25 23.75
C PHE A 798 14.26 2.89 23.06
N THR A 799 13.73 1.92 23.78
CA THR A 799 13.36 0.59 23.28
C THR A 799 11.91 0.32 23.63
N SER A 800 11.19 -0.36 22.75
CA SER A 800 9.79 -0.74 22.96
C SER A 800 9.61 -2.22 22.67
N ASN A 801 8.77 -2.91 23.44
CA ASN A 801 8.39 -4.30 23.19
C ASN A 801 7.47 -4.44 21.96
N GLU A 802 6.81 -3.37 21.55
CA GLU A 802 5.86 -3.33 20.43
C GLU A 802 5.85 -1.97 19.73
N ALA A 803 5.11 -1.87 18.63
CA ALA A 803 4.97 -0.63 17.88
C ALA A 803 4.25 0.46 18.70
N ALA A 804 4.96 1.53 19.05
CA ALA A 804 4.41 2.65 19.83
C ALA A 804 5.14 3.97 19.54
N SER A 805 4.41 5.09 19.70
CA SER A 805 4.97 6.43 19.75
C SER A 805 5.43 6.73 21.17
N ILE A 806 6.62 7.28 21.32
CA ILE A 806 7.25 7.55 22.62
C ILE A 806 7.35 9.07 22.81
N TYR A 807 6.80 9.57 23.90
CA TYR A 807 6.79 11.01 24.22
C TYR A 807 7.57 11.26 25.51
N TYR A 808 8.43 12.27 25.52
CA TYR A 808 9.34 12.52 26.63
C TYR A 808 9.47 14.00 27.01
N THR A 809 9.94 14.23 28.24
CA THR A 809 10.33 15.52 28.80
C THR A 809 11.71 15.37 29.44
N THR A 810 12.51 16.44 29.43
CA THR A 810 13.89 16.44 29.97
C THR A 810 14.04 17.26 31.25
N ASP A 811 12.98 17.95 31.67
CA ASP A 811 12.92 18.78 32.88
C ASP A 811 12.29 18.05 34.08
N GLY A 812 11.81 16.83 33.89
CA GLY A 812 11.12 16.02 34.89
C GLY A 812 9.63 16.33 35.04
N SER A 813 9.06 17.19 34.20
CA SER A 813 7.62 17.38 34.12
C SER A 813 6.92 16.10 33.63
N THR A 814 5.67 15.89 34.04
CA THR A 814 4.92 14.69 33.63
C THR A 814 4.68 14.69 32.11
N PRO A 815 5.19 13.71 31.37
CA PRO A 815 5.01 13.64 29.92
C PRO A 815 3.56 13.32 29.55
N THR A 816 3.12 13.86 28.41
CA THR A 816 1.81 13.60 27.80
C THR A 816 1.98 13.34 26.30
N THR A 817 0.93 12.97 25.58
CA THR A 817 0.98 12.83 24.11
C THR A 817 1.18 14.17 23.38
N ALA A 818 1.17 15.30 24.10
CA ALA A 818 1.56 16.61 23.58
C ALA A 818 3.03 16.96 23.85
N SER A 819 3.76 16.13 24.61
CA SER A 819 5.20 16.28 24.84
C SER A 819 6.00 15.94 23.58
N THR A 820 7.31 16.19 23.61
CA THR A 820 8.19 15.91 22.46
C THR A 820 8.18 14.41 22.14
N GLU A 821 7.82 14.06 20.90
CA GLU A 821 7.91 12.70 20.40
C GLU A 821 9.36 12.33 20.04
N TRP A 822 9.80 11.15 20.43
CA TRP A 822 11.05 10.56 19.96
C TRP A 822 10.83 9.92 18.59
N LYS A 823 11.14 10.69 17.54
CA LYS A 823 10.84 10.35 16.15
C LYS A 823 12.05 10.60 15.23
N PRO A 824 12.09 9.99 14.03
CA PRO A 824 13.17 10.22 13.10
C PRO A 824 13.16 11.64 12.51
N PRO A 825 14.32 12.15 12.10
CA PRO A 825 14.43 13.47 11.46
C PRO A 825 13.87 13.51 10.03
N ARG A 826 13.58 12.34 9.44
CA ARG A 826 13.01 12.17 8.10
C ARG A 826 12.30 10.82 7.98
N ALA A 827 11.47 10.68 6.94
CA ALA A 827 10.84 9.40 6.60
C ALA A 827 11.88 8.29 6.34
N ARG A 828 11.50 7.03 6.61
CA ARG A 828 12.36 5.82 6.55
C ARG A 828 13.63 5.83 7.41
N ALA A 829 13.92 6.86 8.20
CA ALA A 829 15.04 6.87 9.12
C ALA A 829 14.68 6.30 10.50
N LEU A 830 15.69 5.94 11.27
CA LEU A 830 15.55 5.64 12.69
C LEU A 830 15.62 6.93 13.53
N PRO A 831 14.92 7.01 14.67
CA PRO A 831 15.07 8.09 15.63
C PRO A 831 16.53 8.27 16.04
N LEU A 832 16.97 9.53 16.14
CA LEU A 832 18.28 9.85 16.66
C LEU A 832 18.29 9.68 18.19
N PRO A 833 19.39 9.19 18.78
CA PRO A 833 19.59 9.21 20.23
C PRO A 833 19.47 10.61 20.81
N LEU A 834 19.11 10.69 22.08
CA LEU A 834 19.12 11.93 22.85
C LEU A 834 20.45 12.08 23.58
N ASP A 835 21.20 13.12 23.26
CA ASP A 835 22.41 13.49 24.02
C ASP A 835 22.02 14.48 25.12
N LEU A 836 22.12 14.04 26.37
CA LEU A 836 21.60 14.73 27.54
C LEU A 836 22.69 14.93 28.59
N ALA A 837 22.63 16.07 29.31
CA ALA A 837 23.60 16.38 30.36
C ALA A 837 23.36 15.53 31.63
N PRO A 838 24.41 15.28 32.45
CA PRO A 838 24.27 14.71 33.79
C PRO A 838 23.24 15.48 34.63
N GLY A 839 22.43 14.76 35.42
CA GLY A 839 21.38 15.33 36.25
C GLY A 839 20.07 15.64 35.52
N THR A 840 20.01 15.48 34.19
CA THR A 840 18.76 15.60 33.40
C THR A 840 17.71 14.62 33.94
N LYS A 841 16.50 15.14 34.17
CA LYS A 841 15.34 14.34 34.60
C LYS A 841 14.53 13.94 33.38
N LEU A 842 14.87 12.80 32.80
CA LEU A 842 14.14 12.28 31.67
C LEU A 842 12.88 11.56 32.17
N ALA A 843 11.70 11.95 31.69
CA ALA A 843 10.46 11.22 31.90
C ALA A 843 9.79 10.92 30.56
N TRP A 844 9.14 9.76 30.43
CA TRP A 844 8.48 9.34 29.19
C TRP A 844 7.22 8.52 29.42
N ILE A 845 6.37 8.53 28.40
CA ILE A 845 5.26 7.60 28.19
C ILE A 845 5.34 7.06 26.77
N ALA A 846 4.66 5.95 26.52
CA ALA A 846 4.45 5.43 25.18
C ALA A 846 2.97 5.18 24.93
N LYS A 847 2.56 5.34 23.67
CA LYS A 847 1.20 5.07 23.20
C LYS A 847 1.29 4.18 21.97
N ASP A 848 0.63 3.03 22.01
CA ASP A 848 0.52 2.15 20.84
C ASP A 848 -0.56 2.65 19.86
N PHE A 849 -0.69 1.95 18.73
CA PHE A 849 -1.69 2.28 17.72
C PHE A 849 -3.13 2.07 18.19
N LYS A 850 -3.36 1.13 19.12
CA LYS A 850 -4.68 0.89 19.73
C LYS A 850 -5.12 2.06 20.60
N GLY A 851 -4.15 2.77 21.18
CA GLY A 851 -4.31 3.89 22.07
C GLY A 851 -4.05 3.54 23.54
N ASN A 852 -3.52 2.37 23.87
CA ASN A 852 -3.11 2.07 25.24
C ASN A 852 -1.87 2.91 25.57
N VAL A 853 -1.84 3.49 26.77
CA VAL A 853 -0.78 4.40 27.20
C VAL A 853 -0.03 3.79 28.38
N SER A 854 1.30 3.74 28.27
CA SER A 854 2.15 3.24 29.36
C SER A 854 2.04 4.14 30.60
N GLY A 855 2.29 3.56 31.77
CA GLY A 855 2.56 4.37 32.96
C GLY A 855 3.78 5.28 32.76
N VAL A 856 3.82 6.41 33.46
CA VAL A 856 4.96 7.33 33.41
C VAL A 856 6.20 6.62 33.95
N LYS A 857 7.25 6.60 33.14
CA LYS A 857 8.60 6.18 33.53
C LYS A 857 9.49 7.41 33.64
N SER A 858 10.47 7.35 34.52
CA SER A 858 11.43 8.43 34.71
C SER A 858 12.78 7.93 35.16
N GLN A 859 13.84 8.60 34.73
CA GLN A 859 15.19 8.37 35.18
C GLN A 859 15.96 9.69 35.33
N VAL A 860 16.87 9.75 36.29
CA VAL A 860 17.82 10.87 36.44
C VAL A 860 19.18 10.40 35.96
N LEU A 861 19.72 11.06 34.93
CA LEU A 861 20.97 10.63 34.30
C LEU A 861 22.18 10.91 35.19
N GLY A 862 23.10 9.96 35.28
CA GLY A 862 24.32 10.08 36.08
C GLY A 862 24.14 10.05 37.59
N ARG A 863 23.03 9.48 38.07
CA ARG A 863 22.75 9.25 39.49
C ARG A 863 22.39 7.79 39.72
N THR A 864 23.02 7.16 40.72
CA THR A 864 22.62 5.85 41.21
C THR A 864 21.74 6.07 42.44
N ASP A 865 20.43 5.92 42.26
CA ASP A 865 19.48 5.89 43.37
C ASP A 865 19.24 4.42 43.74
N THR A 866 19.46 4.07 45.02
CA THR A 866 19.09 2.76 45.56
C THR A 866 17.72 2.90 46.23
N PRO A 867 16.64 2.30 45.69
CA PRO A 867 15.34 2.37 46.34
C PRO A 867 15.40 1.66 47.69
N GLY A 868 15.01 2.35 48.75
CA GLY A 868 14.76 1.77 50.06
C GLY A 868 13.27 1.81 50.36
N THR A 869 12.64 0.64 50.52
CA THR A 869 11.24 0.56 50.93
C THR A 869 11.16 0.50 52.45
N VAL A 870 10.49 1.46 53.07
CA VAL A 870 10.11 1.40 54.50
C VAL A 870 8.64 1.01 54.55
N GLY A 871 8.31 -0.09 55.22
CA GLY A 871 6.93 -0.61 55.27
C GLY A 871 6.65 -1.41 56.54
N GLY A 872 5.37 -1.64 56.81
CA GLY A 872 4.87 -2.51 57.87
C GLY A 872 3.74 -3.40 57.33
N SER A 873 3.61 -4.62 57.84
CA SER A 873 2.56 -5.56 57.46
C SER A 873 1.39 -5.52 58.45
N VAL A 874 0.16 -5.61 57.93
CA VAL A 874 -1.04 -5.85 58.73
C VAL A 874 -1.41 -7.33 58.57
N PRO A 875 -1.43 -8.14 59.64
CA PRO A 875 -1.83 -9.54 59.54
C PRO A 875 -3.34 -9.67 59.28
N ALA A 876 -3.72 -10.68 58.50
CA ALA A 876 -5.12 -11.05 58.30
C ALA A 876 -5.78 -11.37 59.64
N THR A 877 -6.74 -10.54 60.05
CA THR A 877 -7.38 -10.61 61.37
C THR A 877 -8.89 -10.65 61.18
N LEU A 878 -9.52 -11.66 61.75
CA LEU A 878 -10.98 -11.77 61.88
C LEU A 878 -11.30 -12.22 63.30
N ALA A 879 -11.79 -11.30 64.15
CA ALA A 879 -12.06 -11.58 65.56
C ALA A 879 -13.48 -11.14 65.94
N LEU A 880 -14.19 -12.03 66.62
CA LEU A 880 -15.55 -11.83 67.13
C LEU A 880 -15.58 -12.14 68.63
N THR A 881 -15.99 -11.18 69.45
CA THR A 881 -16.23 -11.37 70.89
C THR A 881 -17.69 -11.03 71.21
N LEU A 882 -18.40 -11.94 71.88
CA LEU A 882 -19.79 -11.72 72.28
C LEU A 882 -19.88 -11.18 73.71
N GLY A 883 -20.85 -10.30 73.96
CA GLY A 883 -21.21 -9.80 75.28
C GLY A 883 -22.04 -10.81 76.08
N ALA A 884 -22.67 -10.33 77.16
CA ALA A 884 -23.54 -11.16 77.98
C ALA A 884 -24.71 -11.76 77.14
N PRO A 885 -25.16 -13.00 77.42
CA PRO A 885 -26.28 -13.60 76.70
C PRO A 885 -27.56 -12.75 76.75
N ALA A 886 -28.23 -12.61 75.60
CA ALA A 886 -29.50 -11.90 75.51
C ALA A 886 -30.58 -12.66 76.31
N THR A 887 -31.23 -11.97 77.26
CA THR A 887 -32.25 -12.57 78.14
C THR A 887 -33.57 -11.84 77.98
N PHE A 888 -34.63 -12.56 77.62
CA PHE A 888 -35.99 -12.02 77.62
C PHE A 888 -36.53 -11.90 79.05
N GLY A 889 -37.40 -10.92 79.29
CA GLY A 889 -38.23 -10.90 80.49
C GLY A 889 -39.26 -12.04 80.50
N ALA A 890 -39.94 -12.25 81.63
CA ALA A 890 -40.92 -13.32 81.78
C ALA A 890 -42.08 -13.20 80.77
N PHE A 891 -42.34 -14.26 80.01
CA PHE A 891 -43.50 -14.35 79.12
C PHE A 891 -44.79 -14.48 79.93
N THR A 892 -45.81 -13.70 79.58
CA THR A 892 -47.07 -13.59 80.31
C THR A 892 -48.15 -14.42 79.60
N PRO A 893 -48.64 -15.53 80.18
CA PRO A 893 -49.71 -16.32 79.57
C PRO A 893 -50.99 -15.51 79.38
N GLY A 894 -51.70 -15.71 78.26
CA GLY A 894 -52.99 -15.08 77.97
C GLY A 894 -52.91 -13.64 77.43
N LEU A 895 -51.70 -13.08 77.24
CA LEU A 895 -51.50 -11.70 76.78
C LEU A 895 -50.70 -11.66 75.48
N ALA A 896 -51.27 -11.03 74.45
CA ALA A 896 -50.52 -10.73 73.23
C ALA A 896 -49.45 -9.67 73.54
N LYS A 897 -48.16 -10.02 73.43
CA LYS A 897 -47.04 -9.10 73.69
C LYS A 897 -45.79 -9.52 72.93
N SER A 898 -45.05 -8.53 72.44
CA SER A 898 -43.69 -8.73 71.91
C SER A 898 -42.64 -8.39 72.97
N TYR A 899 -41.69 -9.29 73.14
CA TYR A 899 -40.57 -9.17 74.06
C TYR A 899 -39.29 -8.89 73.28
N THR A 900 -38.41 -8.06 73.82
CA THR A 900 -37.10 -7.75 73.26
C THR A 900 -36.00 -8.20 74.21
N ALA A 901 -34.87 -8.63 73.65
CA ALA A 901 -33.63 -8.92 74.37
C ALA A 901 -32.45 -8.54 73.48
N SER A 902 -31.31 -8.17 74.04
CA SER A 902 -30.14 -7.77 73.26
C SER A 902 -28.84 -8.31 73.83
N THR A 903 -27.87 -8.54 72.96
CA THR A 903 -26.45 -8.74 73.29
C THR A 903 -25.60 -7.84 72.39
N THR A 904 -24.28 -7.84 72.58
CA THR A 904 -23.32 -7.08 71.77
C THR A 904 -22.31 -8.02 71.12
N ALA A 905 -21.88 -7.72 69.90
CA ALA A 905 -20.80 -8.38 69.20
C ALA A 905 -19.69 -7.37 68.91
N THR A 906 -18.50 -7.55 69.49
CA THR A 906 -17.32 -6.74 69.17
C THR A 906 -16.56 -7.39 68.03
N VAL A 907 -16.36 -6.64 66.94
CA VAL A 907 -15.80 -7.12 65.67
C VAL A 907 -14.48 -6.41 65.33
N ILE A 908 -13.48 -7.18 64.93
CA ILE A 908 -12.24 -6.72 64.31
C ILE A 908 -12.07 -7.46 62.99
N SER A 909 -11.91 -6.72 61.88
CA SER A 909 -11.58 -7.28 60.56
C SER A 909 -10.56 -6.41 59.84
N SER A 910 -9.48 -7.01 59.35
CA SER A 910 -8.54 -6.36 58.43
C SER A 910 -8.86 -6.61 56.95
N ALA A 911 -9.91 -7.40 56.65
CA ALA A 911 -10.30 -7.73 55.28
C ALA A 911 -11.04 -6.57 54.60
N GLY A 912 -11.05 -6.58 53.26
CA GLY A 912 -11.79 -5.59 52.44
C GLY A 912 -13.31 -5.70 52.61
N ASP A 913 -13.80 -6.86 53.03
CA ASP A 913 -15.20 -7.13 53.35
C ASP A 913 -15.33 -7.99 54.62
N ALA A 914 -16.44 -7.85 55.35
CA ALA A 914 -16.81 -8.77 56.41
C ALA A 914 -18.33 -8.82 56.59
N THR A 915 -18.86 -9.93 57.11
CA THR A 915 -20.28 -10.11 57.42
C THR A 915 -20.45 -10.79 58.77
N LEU A 916 -21.25 -10.20 59.66
CA LEU A 916 -21.72 -10.81 60.91
C LEU A 916 -23.13 -11.35 60.71
N SER A 917 -23.36 -12.63 61.01
CA SER A 917 -24.65 -13.29 60.92
C SER A 917 -24.97 -14.14 62.16
N VAL A 918 -26.25 -14.41 62.39
CA VAL A 918 -26.75 -15.25 63.49
C VAL A 918 -27.68 -16.32 62.95
N ALA A 919 -27.45 -17.57 63.35
CA ALA A 919 -28.29 -18.70 62.96
C ALA A 919 -28.69 -19.56 64.17
N ASP A 920 -29.85 -20.21 64.08
CA ASP A 920 -30.20 -21.33 64.96
C ASP A 920 -29.76 -22.63 64.25
N PRO A 921 -28.67 -23.30 64.68
CA PRO A 921 -28.20 -24.52 64.06
C PRO A 921 -29.05 -25.75 64.45
N SER A 922 -30.00 -25.60 65.38
CA SER A 922 -30.78 -26.73 65.90
C SER A 922 -31.73 -27.28 64.84
N PRO A 923 -31.76 -28.61 64.61
CA PRO A 923 -32.74 -29.23 63.72
C PRO A 923 -34.14 -29.35 64.35
N THR A 924 -34.27 -29.12 65.66
CA THR A 924 -35.56 -29.20 66.37
C THR A 924 -36.17 -27.81 66.50
N ALA A 925 -37.31 -27.58 65.85
CA ALA A 925 -38.01 -26.30 65.84
C ALA A 925 -37.06 -25.11 65.56
N THR A 926 -36.36 -25.18 64.42
CA THR A 926 -35.38 -24.18 63.97
C THR A 926 -35.98 -22.78 63.95
N GLY A 927 -35.26 -21.82 64.53
CA GLY A 927 -35.63 -20.42 64.59
C GLY A 927 -36.73 -20.10 65.61
N ARG A 928 -37.00 -21.00 66.57
CA ARG A 928 -38.06 -20.82 67.58
C ARG A 928 -37.51 -21.14 68.97
N LEU A 929 -37.87 -20.33 69.98
CA LEU A 929 -37.55 -20.69 71.36
C LEU A 929 -38.34 -21.94 71.78
N VAL A 930 -37.67 -22.81 72.54
CA VAL A 930 -38.24 -24.08 72.99
C VAL A 930 -38.18 -24.21 74.51
N ASN A 931 -39.19 -24.85 75.09
CA ASN A 931 -39.22 -25.33 76.46
C ASN A 931 -39.37 -26.87 76.40
N GLY A 932 -38.25 -27.58 76.51
CA GLY A 932 -38.18 -29.02 76.21
C GLY A 932 -38.51 -29.29 74.73
N THR A 933 -39.46 -30.20 74.47
CA THR A 933 -39.94 -30.50 73.11
C THR A 933 -40.98 -29.52 72.58
N PHE A 934 -41.40 -28.54 73.39
CA PHE A 934 -42.46 -27.59 73.03
C PHE A 934 -41.87 -26.30 72.47
N ALA A 935 -42.28 -25.92 71.26
CA ALA A 935 -41.81 -24.72 70.57
C ALA A 935 -42.88 -23.62 70.57
N LEU A 936 -42.44 -22.37 70.63
CA LEU A 936 -43.34 -21.23 70.43
C LEU A 936 -43.83 -21.15 68.97
N ALA A 937 -45.06 -20.67 68.82
CA ALA A 937 -45.77 -20.53 67.55
C ALA A 937 -45.27 -19.35 66.70
N SER A 938 -44.65 -18.34 67.31
CA SER A 938 -43.96 -17.27 66.58
C SER A 938 -42.45 -17.53 66.51
N PRO A 939 -41.79 -17.29 65.36
CA PRO A 939 -40.34 -17.40 65.25
C PRO A 939 -39.63 -16.34 66.10
N LEU A 940 -38.40 -16.66 66.51
CA LEU A 940 -37.47 -15.73 67.12
C LEU A 940 -36.95 -14.76 66.05
N GLY A 941 -37.26 -13.48 66.19
CA GLY A 941 -36.69 -12.43 65.34
C GLY A 941 -35.26 -12.09 65.73
N GLY A 942 -34.46 -11.61 64.76
CA GLY A 942 -33.03 -11.28 64.95
C GLY A 942 -32.06 -12.34 64.42
N LEU A 943 -32.52 -13.29 63.60
CA LEU A 943 -31.69 -14.26 62.87
C LEU A 943 -31.40 -13.77 61.45
N GLY A 944 -30.28 -14.22 60.87
CA GLY A 944 -29.80 -13.82 59.54
C GLY A 944 -28.60 -12.88 59.60
N THR A 945 -28.38 -12.12 58.53
CA THR A 945 -27.30 -11.13 58.45
C THR A 945 -27.59 -9.95 59.38
N ILE A 946 -26.68 -9.68 60.30
CA ILE A 946 -26.76 -8.55 61.23
C ILE A 946 -26.15 -7.31 60.61
N LYS A 947 -24.92 -7.43 60.08
CA LYS A 947 -24.21 -6.30 59.47
C LYS A 947 -23.15 -6.79 58.48
N THR A 948 -22.97 -6.01 57.42
CA THR A 948 -21.90 -6.15 56.43
C THR A 948 -20.99 -4.93 56.46
N TRP A 949 -19.68 -5.16 56.32
CA TRP A 949 -18.66 -4.13 56.15
C TRP A 949 -18.07 -4.22 54.75
N ALA A 950 -17.90 -3.07 54.10
CA ALA A 950 -17.24 -2.93 52.80
C ALA A 950 -15.80 -2.37 52.92
N ALA A 951 -15.27 -2.34 54.16
CA ALA A 951 -13.93 -1.90 54.51
C ALA A 951 -13.53 -2.50 55.87
N PRO A 952 -12.23 -2.51 56.24
CA PRO A 952 -11.77 -2.94 57.56
C PRO A 952 -12.49 -2.23 58.71
N THR A 953 -12.74 -2.96 59.80
CA THR A 953 -13.33 -2.41 61.03
C THR A 953 -12.51 -2.82 62.25
N SER A 954 -12.47 -1.98 63.28
CA SER A 954 -11.64 -2.18 64.47
C SER A 954 -12.42 -1.88 65.74
N ASN A 955 -12.58 -2.90 66.57
CA ASN A 955 -13.27 -2.85 67.87
C ASN A 955 -14.70 -2.30 67.78
N GLU A 956 -15.37 -2.50 66.65
CA GLU A 956 -16.72 -2.02 66.49
C GLU A 956 -17.67 -2.88 67.31
N SER A 957 -18.45 -2.22 68.18
CA SER A 957 -19.49 -2.88 68.98
C SER A 957 -20.81 -2.85 68.22
N VAL A 958 -21.28 -4.02 67.80
CA VAL A 958 -22.54 -4.20 67.07
C VAL A 958 -23.63 -4.69 68.02
N PRO A 959 -24.70 -3.93 68.25
CA PRO A 959 -25.84 -4.42 69.02
C PRO A 959 -26.62 -5.48 68.23
N VAL A 960 -26.87 -6.64 68.84
CA VAL A 960 -27.70 -7.70 68.27
C VAL A 960 -28.98 -7.80 69.09
N THR A 961 -30.12 -7.50 68.45
CA THR A 961 -31.43 -7.46 69.12
C THR A 961 -32.30 -8.61 68.66
N PHE A 962 -32.86 -9.34 69.61
CA PHE A 962 -33.82 -10.42 69.40
C PHE A 962 -35.23 -9.99 69.80
N THR A 963 -36.21 -10.51 69.09
CA THR A 963 -37.64 -10.28 69.38
C THR A 963 -38.39 -11.59 69.46
N GLN A 964 -39.26 -11.74 70.46
CA GLN A 964 -40.17 -12.87 70.57
C GLN A 964 -41.59 -12.37 70.78
N SER A 965 -42.47 -12.64 69.83
CA SER A 965 -43.90 -12.37 69.96
C SER A 965 -44.62 -13.57 70.58
N ILE A 966 -45.54 -13.30 71.50
CA ILE A 966 -46.45 -14.27 72.09
C ILE A 966 -47.88 -13.82 71.77
N ALA A 967 -48.73 -14.70 71.23
CA ALA A 967 -50.14 -14.37 70.97
C ALA A 967 -51.01 -14.54 72.22
N ALA A 968 -52.14 -13.83 72.29
CA ALA A 968 -53.06 -13.87 73.44
C ALA A 968 -53.61 -15.28 73.74
N ASN A 969 -53.72 -16.13 72.72
CA ASN A 969 -54.19 -17.51 72.81
C ASN A 969 -53.04 -18.54 72.68
N GLU A 970 -51.78 -18.12 72.73
CA GLU A 970 -50.64 -19.04 72.63
C GLU A 970 -50.41 -19.78 73.95
N PRO A 971 -50.46 -21.12 73.96
CA PRO A 971 -50.22 -21.89 75.17
C PRO A 971 -48.74 -21.81 75.59
N LEU A 972 -48.48 -21.38 76.83
CA LEU A 972 -47.15 -21.36 77.43
C LEU A 972 -47.00 -22.46 78.48
N ARG A 973 -45.86 -23.15 78.48
CA ARG A 973 -45.45 -24.10 79.52
C ARG A 973 -44.66 -23.39 80.60
N THR A 974 -44.87 -23.79 81.86
CA THR A 974 -44.00 -23.39 82.97
C THR A 974 -42.55 -23.81 82.68
N GLY A 975 -41.60 -22.91 82.90
CA GLY A 975 -40.17 -23.15 82.67
C GLY A 975 -39.54 -22.18 81.68
N ALA A 976 -38.26 -22.39 81.38
CA ALA A 976 -37.50 -21.51 80.49
C ALA A 976 -37.71 -21.90 79.02
N TYR A 977 -37.92 -20.88 78.19
CA TYR A 977 -37.86 -20.98 76.73
C TYR A 977 -36.50 -20.46 76.27
N SER A 978 -35.68 -21.31 75.68
CA SER A 978 -34.30 -20.95 75.32
C SER A 978 -33.86 -21.60 74.01
N LYS A 979 -32.84 -21.01 73.37
CA LYS A 979 -32.15 -21.58 72.21
C LYS A 979 -30.67 -21.24 72.26
N THR A 980 -29.82 -22.15 71.77
CA THR A 980 -28.42 -21.86 71.46
C THR A 980 -28.32 -21.36 70.03
N LEU A 981 -27.69 -20.20 69.82
CA LEU A 981 -27.49 -19.59 68.50
C LEU A 981 -25.99 -19.58 68.15
N THR A 982 -25.70 -19.64 66.86
CA THR A 982 -24.34 -19.49 66.31
C THR A 982 -24.19 -18.11 65.71
N PHE A 983 -23.13 -17.39 66.10
CA PHE A 983 -22.74 -16.11 65.53
C PHE A 983 -21.52 -16.34 64.64
N THR A 984 -21.58 -15.88 63.40
CA THR A 984 -20.52 -16.10 62.41
C THR A 984 -20.06 -14.77 61.85
N LEU A 985 -18.76 -14.52 61.95
CA LEU A 985 -18.08 -13.44 61.24
C LEU A 985 -17.29 -14.06 60.07
N SER A 986 -17.50 -13.59 58.85
CA SER A 986 -16.90 -14.16 57.63
C SER A 986 -16.51 -13.08 56.60
N THR A 987 -15.57 -13.39 55.71
CA THR A 987 -15.15 -12.57 54.54
C THR A 987 -15.13 -13.45 53.29
N THR A 988 -15.37 -12.89 52.10
CA THR A 988 -15.29 -13.62 50.82
C THR A 988 -13.89 -13.59 50.19
N THR A 989 -13.02 -12.73 50.72
CA THR A 989 -11.62 -12.53 50.28
C THR A 989 -10.69 -12.53 51.51
N PRO A 990 -10.46 -13.71 52.13
CA PRO A 990 -9.71 -13.85 53.39
C PRO A 990 -8.21 -13.57 53.30
#